data_AF-A0A2N2XU71-F1
#
_entry.id   AF-A0A2N2XU71-F1
#
_cell.length_a   1.000
_cell.length_b   1.000
_cell.length_c   1.000
_cell.angle_alpha   90.00
_cell.angle_beta   90.00
_cell.angle_gamma   90.00
#
_symmetry.space_group_name_H-M   'P 1'
#
loop_
_entity.id
_entity.type
_entity.pdbx_description
1 polymer ?
#
loop_
_entity_poly.entity_id
_entity_poly.type
_entity_poly.pdbx_seq_one_letter_code
_entity_poly.pdbx_strand_id
1 'polypeptide(L)'
;MAIKTVLLAALVLLFFSFASNGQSLGEKQENTTGSDIFVDVPHTINFLNDTVIPISVYIHESNCFNCTNDLAFIDIRLKDAIQTSYNNILDFNALSYVEFISMFSEYSYDNSLLETQSFLNALPERDSDHSIIFTADTNWWIPVVPIASIEARYFYFTFNLPLSYWENYTNNGAIDISVKVGIDYETDPELFFRVFVTDQAIPNIPGIYRGDAHYHAINTQNDAENGFPLKPTKRAAKILGIDWITTTDHSCDYDNYGTSMQANWQQLGDEIQVLNNEDSSFIFIRSVEASVKNSADNTVHALVYPNPEHPFDIPFIFDGGGDVFSTTVNISKMCDSLQLYQGFCYAAHPFSEGDELSFAVDGGVWNLNDPLYPENGEPCPPIGTIIWNDLSSSSDIYSPMPGQVFRSEIKGGEIYNMFNYLSCDDTQFDPWNTNYETEPFGFLPVDPLNKLSYRFEQNFHTYSFLLKKGLIEKSINHACNNWKFFMSGGSDAHGSFNYSSTEYIAGGIMGQMTENAPGKMVTLTYCPNGMGVHGQHVLEALRDGHTAISTGPVMYFSIQTPNITVIPGDDIDLSLTYSEDVLLQITAQSNNDYGDLQTVKFHVYTAYGELQTISYPISSGSLEISLQTLELDLNAAGTPLPVDSYCCILAEITTNKTYNPQEAIIRKINALDFYCKTNPIWVKTQYMVNASAQNSSTIKTYPNPAKDFVICENISTEQKVEVEIIGITGQIIHPNFTQEGQRIIIHTQDLTNGIYTVRILEGSNMNCFKIAIVK
;
A
#
# COMPACT_ATOMS: atom_id res chain seq x y z
N MET A 1 50.72 -6.49 -0.25
CA MET A 1 50.49 -7.47 -1.34
C MET A 1 49.00 -7.73 -1.55
N ALA A 2 48.17 -7.86 -0.50
CA ALA A 2 46.71 -8.01 -0.61
C ALA A 2 45.97 -6.82 -1.28
N ILE A 3 46.39 -5.58 -1.03
CA ILE A 3 45.71 -4.38 -1.57
C ILE A 3 45.90 -4.22 -3.11
N LYS A 4 46.96 -4.80 -3.69
CA LYS A 4 47.21 -4.73 -5.14
C LYS A 4 46.43 -5.79 -5.94
N THR A 5 45.98 -6.87 -5.30
CA THR A 5 45.21 -7.94 -5.95
C THR A 5 43.72 -7.59 -6.02
N VAL A 6 43.20 -6.91 -4.98
CA VAL A 6 41.81 -6.42 -4.95
C VAL A 6 41.61 -5.28 -5.97
N LEU A 7 42.57 -4.35 -6.08
CA LEU A 7 42.50 -3.29 -7.09
C LEU A 7 42.57 -3.81 -8.54
N LEU A 8 43.30 -4.92 -8.79
CA LEU A 8 43.45 -5.48 -10.13
C LEU A 8 42.25 -6.34 -10.54
N ALA A 9 41.58 -7.01 -9.61
CA ALA A 9 40.33 -7.73 -9.87
C ALA A 9 39.17 -6.76 -10.17
N ALA A 10 39.05 -5.67 -9.39
CA ALA A 10 38.09 -4.60 -9.65
C ALA A 10 38.35 -3.90 -11.01
N LEU A 11 39.61 -3.69 -11.38
CA LEU A 11 40.00 -3.13 -12.69
C LEU A 11 39.73 -4.08 -13.87
N VAL A 12 39.66 -5.40 -13.68
CA VAL A 12 39.30 -6.37 -14.73
C VAL A 12 37.79 -6.49 -14.88
N LEU A 13 37.03 -6.42 -13.77
CA LEU A 13 35.57 -6.34 -13.79
C LEU A 13 35.08 -5.04 -14.43
N LEU A 14 35.73 -3.92 -14.13
CA LEU A 14 35.46 -2.62 -14.78
C LEU A 14 35.95 -2.57 -16.25
N PHE A 15 36.91 -3.38 -16.70
CA PHE A 15 37.35 -3.32 -18.10
C PHE A 15 36.48 -4.19 -19.04
N PHE A 16 35.87 -5.27 -18.51
CA PHE A 16 34.92 -6.08 -19.28
C PHE A 16 33.54 -5.42 -19.38
N SER A 17 33.08 -4.66 -18.38
CA SER A 17 31.85 -3.85 -18.52
C SER A 17 32.01 -2.71 -19.54
N PHE A 18 33.23 -2.26 -19.84
CA PHE A 18 33.49 -1.18 -20.80
C PHE A 18 33.71 -1.63 -22.26
N ALA A 19 33.81 -2.93 -22.58
CA ALA A 19 34.18 -3.38 -23.92
C ALA A 19 33.03 -3.99 -24.75
N SER A 20 31.94 -4.47 -24.13
CA SER A 20 30.72 -4.90 -24.83
C SER A 20 29.67 -3.80 -24.98
N ASN A 21 29.79 -2.70 -24.22
CA ASN A 21 29.09 -1.41 -24.40
C ASN A 21 29.45 -0.66 -25.70
N GLY A 22 29.95 -1.39 -26.70
CA GLY A 22 30.53 -0.88 -27.93
C GLY A 22 29.68 -1.17 -29.15
N GLN A 23 28.48 -0.61 -29.24
CA GLN A 23 28.02 0.03 -30.49
C GLN A 23 26.83 0.96 -30.25
N SER A 24 27.14 2.25 -30.13
CA SER A 24 26.18 3.34 -30.18
C SER A 24 25.43 3.36 -31.51
N LEU A 25 24.10 3.29 -31.45
CA LEU A 25 23.21 3.93 -32.42
C LEU A 25 22.05 4.62 -31.66
N GLY A 26 22.41 5.62 -30.83
CA GLY A 26 21.54 6.74 -30.42
C GLY A 26 20.48 6.46 -29.34
N GLU A 27 20.78 6.92 -28.11
CA GLU A 27 19.82 7.31 -27.06
C GLU A 27 18.91 6.24 -26.43
N LYS A 28 19.41 5.02 -26.19
CA LYS A 28 18.75 4.07 -25.26
C LYS A 28 19.75 3.60 -24.23
N GLN A 29 19.40 3.67 -22.94
CA GLN A 29 20.11 2.91 -21.92
C GLN A 29 19.62 1.46 -22.09
N GLU A 30 20.52 0.52 -22.35
CA GLU A 30 20.15 -0.88 -22.33
C GLU A 30 20.49 -1.37 -20.92
N ASN A 31 19.50 -1.37 -20.02
CA ASN A 31 19.70 -1.60 -18.58
C ASN A 31 19.76 -3.09 -18.20
N THR A 32 19.73 -4.01 -19.17
CA THR A 32 19.67 -5.46 -18.95
C THR A 32 20.76 -6.22 -19.69
N THR A 33 21.37 -7.21 -19.02
CA THR A 33 22.41 -8.09 -19.55
C THR A 33 21.94 -9.53 -19.73
N GLY A 34 21.25 -9.84 -20.83
CA GLY A 34 20.86 -11.22 -21.14
C GLY A 34 19.38 -11.32 -21.52
N SER A 35 18.90 -12.56 -21.60
CA SER A 35 17.50 -12.88 -21.86
C SER A 35 17.00 -13.77 -20.74
N ASP A 36 15.81 -13.48 -20.25
CA ASP A 36 15.20 -14.25 -19.17
C ASP A 36 13.82 -14.77 -19.58
N ILE A 37 13.47 -15.92 -18.99
CA ILE A 37 12.20 -16.58 -19.20
C ILE A 37 11.49 -16.70 -17.87
N PHE A 38 10.26 -16.21 -17.87
CA PHE A 38 9.45 -16.13 -16.68
C PHE A 38 8.13 -16.86 -16.90
N VAL A 39 7.66 -17.47 -15.81
CA VAL A 39 6.35 -18.11 -15.75
C VAL A 39 5.66 -17.62 -14.49
N ASP A 40 4.37 -17.29 -14.59
CA ASP A 40 3.58 -16.85 -13.45
C ASP A 40 2.18 -17.47 -13.44
N VAL A 41 1.66 -17.70 -12.24
CA VAL A 41 0.37 -18.32 -11.94
C VAL A 41 -0.22 -17.66 -10.69
N PRO A 42 -1.50 -17.24 -10.68
CA PRO A 42 -2.14 -16.67 -9.50
C PRO A 42 -2.01 -17.57 -8.25
N HIS A 43 -1.69 -16.98 -7.09
CA HIS A 43 -1.50 -17.73 -5.85
C HIS A 43 -2.78 -18.38 -5.31
N THR A 44 -3.96 -17.84 -5.67
CA THR A 44 -5.25 -18.35 -5.22
C THR A 44 -6.25 -18.34 -6.37
N ILE A 45 -7.17 -19.30 -6.39
CA ILE A 45 -8.32 -19.34 -7.29
C ILE A 45 -9.61 -19.66 -6.54
N ASN A 46 -10.66 -18.88 -6.80
CA ASN A 46 -12.02 -19.25 -6.37
C ASN A 46 -12.69 -20.08 -7.48
N PHE A 47 -12.73 -21.40 -7.32
CA PHE A 47 -13.20 -22.29 -8.39
C PHE A 47 -14.71 -22.18 -8.70
N LEU A 48 -15.49 -21.50 -7.85
CA LEU A 48 -16.90 -21.22 -8.13
C LEU A 48 -17.09 -20.06 -9.11
N ASN A 49 -16.14 -19.13 -9.14
CA ASN A 49 -16.16 -17.95 -10.01
C ASN A 49 -15.23 -18.10 -11.23
N ASP A 50 -14.09 -18.78 -11.03
CA ASP A 50 -13.03 -18.90 -12.01
C ASP A 50 -12.78 -20.38 -12.35
N THR A 51 -13.19 -20.79 -13.55
CA THR A 51 -13.07 -22.18 -14.02
C THR A 51 -11.78 -22.44 -14.81
N VAL A 52 -10.82 -21.52 -14.74
CA VAL A 52 -9.58 -21.55 -15.51
C VAL A 52 -8.42 -21.07 -14.65
N ILE A 53 -7.34 -21.83 -14.63
CA ILE A 53 -6.06 -21.38 -14.07
C ILE A 53 -5.22 -20.81 -15.23
N PRO A 54 -4.91 -19.51 -15.26
CA PRO A 54 -4.01 -18.94 -16.26
C PRO A 54 -2.56 -19.22 -15.87
N ILE A 55 -1.80 -19.73 -16.84
CA ILE A 55 -0.35 -19.91 -16.76
C ILE A 55 0.25 -18.96 -17.79
N SER A 56 0.87 -17.88 -17.31
CA SER A 56 1.45 -16.87 -18.19
C SER A 56 2.93 -17.15 -18.37
N VAL A 57 3.38 -17.16 -19.61
CA VAL A 57 4.79 -17.31 -19.97
C VAL A 57 5.20 -16.05 -20.72
N TYR A 58 6.32 -15.46 -20.33
CA TYR A 58 6.91 -14.37 -21.08
C TYR A 58 8.43 -14.50 -21.14
N ILE A 59 8.97 -14.05 -22.26
CA ILE A 59 10.38 -13.96 -22.53
C ILE A 59 10.71 -12.49 -22.74
N HIS A 60 11.82 -12.10 -22.13
CA HIS A 60 12.27 -10.74 -22.06
C HIS A 60 13.72 -10.64 -22.55
N GLU A 61 14.03 -9.56 -23.28
CA GLU A 61 15.34 -9.24 -23.86
C GLU A 61 15.97 -10.30 -24.76
N SER A 62 15.16 -10.97 -25.58
CA SER A 62 15.69 -12.00 -26.47
C SER A 62 16.67 -11.52 -27.55
N ASN A 63 16.78 -10.20 -27.77
CA ASN A 63 17.69 -9.60 -28.75
C ASN A 63 19.13 -9.36 -28.21
N CYS A 64 19.48 -9.92 -27.05
CA CYS A 64 20.81 -9.81 -26.46
C CYS A 64 21.91 -10.60 -27.19
N PHE A 65 23.17 -10.19 -26.97
CA PHE A 65 24.33 -10.78 -27.63
C PHE A 65 24.57 -12.23 -27.17
N ASN A 66 24.59 -13.18 -28.12
CA ASN A 66 24.73 -14.64 -27.92
C ASN A 66 23.57 -15.33 -27.19
N CYS A 67 22.43 -14.68 -27.05
CA CYS A 67 21.22 -15.32 -26.50
C CYS A 67 20.52 -16.11 -27.61
N THR A 68 20.10 -17.34 -27.32
CA THR A 68 19.36 -18.17 -28.26
C THR A 68 18.06 -18.63 -27.61
N ASN A 69 17.01 -17.84 -27.77
CA ASN A 69 15.68 -18.17 -27.26
C ASN A 69 14.91 -19.05 -28.26
N ASP A 70 15.48 -20.20 -28.57
CA ASP A 70 14.88 -21.21 -29.44
C ASP A 70 13.89 -22.04 -28.62
N LEU A 71 12.67 -21.53 -28.48
CA LEU A 71 11.62 -22.12 -27.68
C LEU A 71 11.11 -23.42 -28.34
N ALA A 72 11.33 -24.57 -27.71
CA ALA A 72 10.97 -25.88 -28.24
C ALA A 72 9.60 -26.36 -27.74
N PHE A 73 9.40 -26.36 -26.42
CA PHE A 73 8.18 -26.90 -25.81
C PHE A 73 7.86 -26.27 -24.45
N ILE A 74 6.63 -26.48 -23.97
CA ILE A 74 6.23 -26.31 -22.58
C ILE A 74 5.68 -27.65 -22.08
N ASP A 75 6.11 -28.09 -20.90
CA ASP A 75 5.52 -29.22 -20.19
C ASP A 75 4.85 -28.74 -18.90
N ILE A 76 3.58 -29.10 -18.72
CA ILE A 76 2.79 -28.78 -17.54
C ILE A 76 2.49 -30.07 -16.80
N ARG A 77 2.75 -30.09 -15.50
CA ARG A 77 2.37 -31.18 -14.59
C ARG A 77 1.61 -30.65 -13.40
N LEU A 78 0.65 -31.44 -12.94
CA LEU A 78 -0.16 -31.12 -11.77
C LEU A 78 -0.01 -32.21 -10.71
N LYS A 79 -0.19 -31.81 -9.46
CA LYS A 79 -0.51 -32.73 -8.37
C LYS A 79 -1.27 -32.00 -7.27
N ASP A 80 -1.84 -32.80 -6.39
CA ASP A 80 -2.31 -32.33 -5.09
C ASP A 80 -1.09 -31.95 -4.22
N ALA A 81 -1.18 -30.81 -3.55
CA ALA A 81 -0.14 -30.27 -2.69
C ALA A 81 0.21 -31.13 -1.46
N ILE A 82 -0.45 -32.28 -1.24
CA ILE A 82 -0.06 -33.29 -0.23
C ILE A 82 0.71 -34.49 -0.82
N GLN A 83 0.78 -34.61 -2.14
CA GLN A 83 1.42 -35.74 -2.81
C GLN A 83 2.88 -35.44 -3.08
N THR A 84 3.77 -36.41 -2.89
CA THR A 84 5.22 -36.22 -3.07
C THR A 84 5.70 -36.34 -4.52
N SER A 85 4.81 -36.59 -5.48
CA SER A 85 5.20 -36.80 -6.88
C SER A 85 4.17 -36.22 -7.82
N TYR A 86 4.66 -35.58 -8.88
CA TYR A 86 3.83 -35.04 -9.95
C TYR A 86 3.20 -36.16 -10.80
N ASN A 87 2.02 -35.88 -11.36
CA ASN A 87 1.44 -36.74 -12.38
C ASN A 87 2.22 -36.63 -13.70
N ASN A 88 1.81 -37.42 -14.69
CA ASN A 88 2.36 -37.32 -16.05
C ASN A 88 2.13 -35.91 -16.63
N ILE A 89 2.93 -35.58 -17.64
CA ILE A 89 2.76 -34.37 -18.46
C ILE A 89 1.32 -34.34 -18.97
N LEU A 90 0.68 -33.17 -18.89
CA LEU A 90 -0.63 -32.96 -19.48
C LEU A 90 -0.48 -32.91 -21.00
N ASP A 91 -1.12 -33.82 -21.72
CA ASP A 91 -1.25 -33.76 -23.17
C ASP A 91 -2.66 -33.32 -23.57
N PHE A 92 -2.76 -32.73 -24.76
CA PHE A 92 -4.00 -32.17 -25.28
C PHE A 92 -4.44 -32.81 -26.60
N ASN A 93 -3.93 -34.01 -26.93
CA ASN A 93 -4.20 -34.68 -28.22
C ASN A 93 -5.66 -35.06 -28.44
N ALA A 94 -6.43 -35.18 -27.37
CA ALA A 94 -7.86 -35.45 -27.44
C ALA A 94 -8.67 -34.24 -27.95
N LEU A 95 -8.12 -33.01 -27.86
CA LEU A 95 -8.77 -31.79 -28.33
C LEU A 95 -8.63 -31.64 -29.85
N SER A 96 -9.57 -30.94 -30.49
CA SER A 96 -9.39 -30.41 -31.85
C SER A 96 -8.47 -29.17 -31.85
N TYR A 97 -7.94 -28.78 -33.01
CA TYR A 97 -6.91 -27.74 -33.07
C TYR A 97 -7.48 -26.40 -32.62
N VAL A 98 -8.73 -26.15 -33.00
CA VAL A 98 -9.49 -24.97 -32.58
C VAL A 98 -9.70 -24.95 -31.07
N GLU A 99 -10.04 -26.09 -30.46
CA GLU A 99 -10.20 -26.17 -28.99
C GLU A 99 -8.88 -25.91 -28.27
N PHE A 100 -7.77 -26.51 -28.73
CA PHE A 100 -6.45 -26.27 -28.15
C PHE A 100 -6.00 -24.82 -28.28
N ILE A 101 -6.08 -24.23 -29.47
CA ILE A 101 -5.72 -22.83 -29.68
C ILE A 101 -6.63 -21.89 -28.86
N SER A 102 -7.90 -22.25 -28.63
CA SER A 102 -8.79 -21.46 -27.77
C SER A 102 -8.39 -21.46 -26.28
N MET A 103 -7.45 -22.31 -25.87
CA MET A 103 -6.85 -22.26 -24.54
C MET A 103 -5.82 -21.15 -24.42
N PHE A 104 -5.35 -20.54 -25.50
CA PHE A 104 -4.43 -19.41 -25.43
C PHE A 104 -5.17 -18.07 -25.45
N SER A 105 -4.72 -17.14 -24.63
CA SER A 105 -5.22 -15.78 -24.57
C SER A 105 -4.11 -14.82 -24.18
N GLU A 106 -4.42 -13.52 -24.14
CA GLU A 106 -3.50 -12.46 -23.70
C GLU A 106 -2.06 -12.65 -24.22
N TYR A 107 -1.90 -12.76 -25.54
CA TYR A 107 -0.61 -13.03 -26.18
C TYR A 107 -0.09 -11.85 -27.00
N SER A 108 1.21 -11.84 -27.25
CA SER A 108 1.91 -10.81 -28.02
C SER A 108 1.57 -10.85 -29.51
N TYR A 109 1.60 -9.67 -30.13
CA TYR A 109 1.52 -9.46 -31.57
C TYR A 109 2.79 -8.75 -32.05
N ASP A 110 3.06 -8.76 -33.35
CA ASP A 110 4.20 -8.02 -33.90
C ASP A 110 4.01 -6.51 -33.66
N ASN A 111 4.93 -5.89 -32.91
CA ASN A 111 4.97 -4.44 -32.68
C ASN A 111 6.40 -3.94 -32.71
N SER A 112 6.73 -3.13 -33.72
CA SER A 112 8.09 -2.60 -33.89
C SER A 112 8.49 -1.54 -32.86
N LEU A 113 7.53 -0.96 -32.11
CA LEU A 113 7.83 0.07 -31.10
C LEU A 113 8.22 -0.54 -29.75
N LEU A 114 7.52 -1.60 -29.33
CA LEU A 114 7.84 -2.38 -28.13
C LEU A 114 8.80 -3.53 -28.42
N GLU A 115 9.18 -3.70 -29.70
CA GLU A 115 10.01 -4.81 -30.16
C GLU A 115 9.42 -6.17 -29.71
N THR A 116 8.11 -6.35 -29.90
CA THR A 116 7.40 -7.60 -29.56
C THR A 116 7.23 -8.50 -30.79
N GLN A 117 7.38 -9.82 -30.59
CA GLN A 117 7.13 -10.85 -31.61
C GLN A 117 5.76 -11.50 -31.40
N SER A 118 5.04 -11.77 -32.49
CA SER A 118 3.74 -12.45 -32.46
C SER A 118 3.84 -13.89 -31.97
N PHE A 119 3.07 -14.21 -30.92
CA PHE A 119 2.89 -15.58 -30.42
C PHE A 119 2.39 -16.54 -31.49
N LEU A 120 1.44 -16.09 -32.33
CA LEU A 120 0.85 -16.96 -33.35
C LEU A 120 1.85 -17.39 -34.43
N ASN A 121 2.93 -16.62 -34.63
CA ASN A 121 4.00 -16.98 -35.57
C ASN A 121 4.90 -18.11 -35.01
N ALA A 122 4.86 -18.39 -33.71
CA ALA A 122 5.56 -19.51 -33.09
C ALA A 122 4.91 -20.88 -33.38
N LEU A 123 3.72 -20.90 -34.00
CA LEU A 123 2.96 -22.09 -34.36
C LEU A 123 2.86 -23.12 -33.21
N PRO A 124 2.17 -22.78 -32.11
CA PRO A 124 1.94 -23.73 -31.04
C PRO A 124 1.06 -24.89 -31.53
N GLU A 125 1.49 -26.11 -31.24
CA GLU A 125 0.79 -27.34 -31.55
C GLU A 125 0.68 -28.26 -30.33
N ARG A 126 -0.24 -29.22 -30.40
CA ARG A 126 -0.34 -30.28 -29.40
C ARG A 126 0.63 -31.39 -29.75
N ASP A 127 1.11 -32.07 -28.73
CA ASP A 127 2.00 -33.21 -28.89
C ASP A 127 1.66 -34.32 -27.89
N SER A 128 2.13 -35.54 -28.14
CA SER A 128 1.92 -36.70 -27.24
C SER A 128 2.89 -36.77 -26.08
N ASP A 129 4.04 -36.12 -26.21
CA ASP A 129 5.11 -36.12 -25.22
C ASP A 129 5.21 -34.76 -24.51
N HIS A 130 4.68 -33.69 -25.11
CA HIS A 130 4.69 -32.32 -24.56
C HIS A 130 3.30 -31.69 -24.39
N SER A 131 3.17 -30.76 -23.43
CA SER A 131 1.92 -29.99 -23.28
C SER A 131 1.72 -29.02 -24.44
N ILE A 132 2.78 -28.35 -24.87
CA ILE A 132 2.79 -27.44 -26.02
C ILE A 132 4.12 -27.66 -26.75
N ILE A 133 4.11 -27.81 -28.07
CA ILE A 133 5.31 -27.77 -28.91
C ILE A 133 5.23 -26.56 -29.85
N PHE A 134 6.37 -25.98 -30.21
CA PHE A 134 6.46 -24.89 -31.17
C PHE A 134 7.12 -25.36 -32.47
N THR A 135 6.48 -25.10 -33.60
CA THR A 135 6.83 -25.73 -34.89
C THR A 135 7.17 -24.72 -35.99
N ALA A 136 7.47 -23.47 -35.62
CA ALA A 136 7.77 -22.41 -36.57
C ALA A 136 9.04 -22.65 -37.39
N ASP A 137 10.04 -23.31 -36.80
CA ASP A 137 11.28 -23.71 -37.44
C ASP A 137 11.78 -25.06 -36.85
N THR A 138 12.97 -25.49 -37.26
CA THR A 138 13.67 -26.65 -36.76
C THR A 138 15.13 -26.33 -36.52
N ASN A 139 15.68 -26.85 -35.43
CA ASN A 139 17.10 -26.78 -35.18
C ASN A 139 17.90 -27.69 -36.16
N TRP A 140 19.23 -27.66 -36.06
CA TRP A 140 20.12 -28.41 -36.96
C TRP A 140 20.52 -29.79 -36.42
N TRP A 141 19.88 -30.28 -35.36
CA TRP A 141 20.21 -31.57 -34.73
C TRP A 141 19.67 -32.76 -35.54
N ILE A 142 20.15 -33.97 -35.21
CA ILE A 142 19.64 -35.23 -35.76
C ILE A 142 19.30 -36.18 -34.60
N PRO A 143 18.01 -36.49 -34.35
CA PRO A 143 16.84 -35.98 -35.07
C PRO A 143 16.64 -34.46 -34.87
N VAL A 144 15.99 -33.82 -35.84
CA VAL A 144 15.64 -32.39 -35.76
C VAL A 144 14.63 -32.18 -34.63
N VAL A 145 14.75 -31.06 -33.93
CA VAL A 145 13.79 -30.62 -32.91
C VAL A 145 13.03 -29.42 -33.47
N PRO A 146 11.69 -29.44 -33.45
CA PRO A 146 10.87 -28.27 -33.75
C PRO A 146 11.11 -27.16 -32.71
N ILE A 147 11.23 -25.93 -33.17
CA ILE A 147 11.46 -24.75 -32.34
C ILE A 147 10.69 -23.54 -32.87
N ALA A 148 10.61 -22.48 -32.07
CA ALA A 148 10.35 -21.13 -32.51
C ALA A 148 11.45 -20.21 -31.98
N SER A 149 12.25 -19.64 -32.89
CA SER A 149 13.25 -18.64 -32.53
C SER A 149 12.57 -17.33 -32.14
N ILE A 150 12.81 -16.90 -30.90
CA ILE A 150 12.34 -15.61 -30.39
C ILE A 150 13.48 -14.61 -30.54
N GLU A 151 13.33 -13.69 -31.49
CA GLU A 151 14.38 -12.71 -31.83
C GLU A 151 14.05 -11.29 -31.37
N ALA A 152 12.77 -10.99 -31.13
CA ALA A 152 12.34 -9.69 -30.64
C ALA A 152 12.46 -9.62 -29.11
N ARG A 153 12.58 -8.42 -28.54
CA ARG A 153 12.73 -8.20 -27.10
C ARG A 153 11.68 -8.90 -26.26
N TYR A 154 10.42 -8.86 -26.71
CA TYR A 154 9.30 -9.39 -25.95
C TYR A 154 8.53 -10.46 -26.70
N PHE A 155 8.18 -11.51 -25.98
CA PHE A 155 7.26 -12.55 -26.40
C PHE A 155 6.47 -13.03 -25.21
N TYR A 156 5.14 -13.11 -25.31
CA TYR A 156 4.33 -13.60 -24.19
C TYR A 156 3.03 -14.26 -24.64
N PHE A 157 2.51 -15.14 -23.80
CA PHE A 157 1.19 -15.73 -23.92
C PHE A 157 0.66 -16.22 -22.57
N THR A 158 -0.65 -16.33 -22.45
CA THR A 158 -1.30 -17.00 -21.33
C THR A 158 -1.98 -18.28 -21.81
N PHE A 159 -1.61 -19.40 -21.21
CA PHE A 159 -2.27 -20.69 -21.40
C PHE A 159 -3.32 -20.93 -20.31
N ASN A 160 -4.55 -21.21 -20.72
CA ASN A 160 -5.72 -21.31 -19.85
C ASN A 160 -6.06 -22.76 -19.56
N LEU A 161 -5.64 -23.25 -18.41
CA LEU A 161 -5.91 -24.61 -17.99
C LEU A 161 -7.36 -24.73 -17.46
N PRO A 162 -8.28 -25.43 -18.16
CA PRO A 162 -9.68 -25.44 -17.81
C PRO A 162 -9.97 -26.43 -16.68
N LEU A 163 -11.06 -26.18 -15.94
CA LEU A 163 -11.48 -26.94 -14.76
C LEU A 163 -11.51 -28.46 -14.99
N SER A 164 -11.84 -28.94 -16.18
CA SER A 164 -11.84 -30.38 -16.49
C SER A 164 -10.50 -31.09 -16.27
N TYR A 165 -9.38 -30.36 -16.25
CA TYR A 165 -8.05 -30.92 -15.99
C TYR A 165 -7.66 -30.87 -14.51
N TRP A 166 -8.35 -30.09 -13.69
CA TRP A 166 -7.99 -29.87 -12.29
C TRP A 166 -9.15 -29.98 -11.29
N GLU A 167 -10.35 -30.34 -11.74
CA GLU A 167 -11.56 -30.47 -10.90
C GLU A 167 -11.36 -31.45 -9.74
N ASN A 168 -10.51 -32.47 -9.92
CA ASN A 168 -10.22 -33.47 -8.91
C ASN A 168 -9.39 -32.95 -7.73
N TYR A 169 -8.80 -31.76 -7.84
CA TYR A 169 -8.00 -31.15 -6.77
C TYR A 169 -8.78 -30.13 -5.92
N THR A 170 -10.03 -29.80 -6.30
CA THR A 170 -10.83 -28.75 -5.65
C THR A 170 -11.11 -28.99 -4.16
N ASN A 171 -11.04 -30.24 -3.70
CA ASN A 171 -11.27 -30.62 -2.30
C ASN A 171 -9.99 -30.69 -1.44
N ASN A 172 -8.81 -30.44 -2.02
CA ASN A 172 -7.52 -30.73 -1.37
C ASN A 172 -6.78 -29.47 -0.88
N GLY A 173 -7.42 -28.30 -1.01
CA GLY A 173 -6.95 -27.01 -0.48
C GLY A 173 -5.90 -26.30 -1.35
N ALA A 174 -5.03 -27.03 -2.06
CA ALA A 174 -4.10 -26.45 -3.02
C ALA A 174 -3.67 -27.44 -4.12
N ILE A 175 -3.26 -26.88 -5.26
CA ILE A 175 -2.69 -27.58 -6.41
C ILE A 175 -1.23 -27.14 -6.56
N ASP A 176 -0.32 -28.08 -6.70
CA ASP A 176 1.05 -27.79 -7.12
C ASP A 176 1.17 -27.95 -8.64
N ILE A 177 1.83 -26.98 -9.29
CA ILE A 177 2.00 -26.92 -10.73
C ILE A 177 3.50 -26.83 -11.04
N SER A 178 4.00 -27.74 -11.87
CA SER A 178 5.32 -27.63 -12.48
C SER A 178 5.14 -27.16 -13.93
N VAL A 179 5.93 -26.18 -14.31
CA VAL A 179 6.03 -25.68 -15.69
C VAL A 179 7.48 -25.73 -16.11
N LYS A 180 7.79 -26.64 -17.04
CA LYS A 180 9.10 -26.76 -17.65
C LYS A 180 9.09 -26.08 -19.02
N VAL A 181 10.03 -25.18 -19.27
CA VAL A 181 10.20 -24.51 -20.55
C VAL A 181 11.38 -25.14 -21.28
N GLY A 182 11.13 -25.73 -22.43
CA GLY A 182 12.17 -26.33 -23.28
C GLY A 182 12.82 -25.27 -24.15
N ILE A 183 14.12 -25.04 -23.96
CA ILE A 183 14.90 -24.06 -24.74
C ILE A 183 16.05 -24.83 -25.40
N ASP A 184 16.14 -24.76 -26.72
CA ASP A 184 17.27 -25.38 -27.40
C ASP A 184 18.57 -24.62 -27.09
N TYR A 185 19.69 -25.34 -27.04
CA TYR A 185 21.03 -24.85 -26.70
C TYR A 185 21.24 -24.34 -25.25
N GLU A 186 20.20 -24.28 -24.42
CA GLU A 186 20.27 -23.84 -23.03
C GLU A 186 19.74 -24.91 -22.05
N THR A 187 19.79 -24.64 -20.74
CA THR A 187 19.21 -25.54 -19.74
C THR A 187 17.74 -25.20 -19.60
N ASP A 188 16.85 -26.16 -19.82
CA ASP A 188 15.41 -26.00 -19.61
C ASP A 188 15.10 -25.56 -18.16
N PRO A 189 14.59 -24.35 -17.91
CA PRO A 189 14.11 -23.97 -16.58
C PRO A 189 12.82 -24.73 -16.26
N GLU A 190 12.69 -25.17 -15.01
CA GLU A 190 11.48 -25.75 -14.47
C GLU A 190 11.07 -24.97 -13.22
N LEU A 191 9.92 -24.30 -13.28
CA LEU A 191 9.38 -23.48 -12.21
C LEU A 191 8.22 -24.21 -11.54
N PHE A 192 8.13 -24.07 -10.22
CA PHE A 192 7.13 -24.74 -9.40
C PHE A 192 6.28 -23.72 -8.65
N PHE A 193 4.96 -23.93 -8.68
CA PHE A 193 3.97 -23.02 -8.12
C PHE A 193 3.02 -23.78 -7.21
N ARG A 194 2.44 -23.07 -6.24
CA ARG A 194 1.32 -23.56 -5.43
C ARG A 194 0.13 -22.62 -5.59
N VAL A 195 -1.02 -23.17 -5.97
CA VAL A 195 -2.27 -22.43 -6.14
C VAL A 195 -3.25 -22.89 -5.07
N PHE A 196 -3.61 -21.99 -4.14
CA PHE A 196 -4.63 -22.26 -3.14
C PHE A 196 -6.03 -22.25 -3.78
N VAL A 197 -6.82 -23.27 -3.51
CA VAL A 197 -8.17 -23.41 -4.07
C VAL A 197 -9.18 -23.11 -2.98
N THR A 198 -10.09 -22.18 -3.24
CA THR A 198 -11.14 -21.76 -2.29
C THR A 198 -12.51 -21.73 -2.95
N ASP A 199 -13.56 -21.90 -2.16
CA ASP A 199 -14.96 -21.63 -2.53
C ASP A 199 -15.48 -20.30 -1.93
N GLN A 200 -14.64 -19.59 -1.18
CA GLN A 200 -15.00 -18.36 -0.49
C GLN A 200 -14.87 -17.16 -1.43
N ALA A 201 -15.90 -16.33 -1.49
CA ALA A 201 -15.79 -15.02 -2.11
C ALA A 201 -14.90 -14.10 -1.25
N ILE A 202 -14.13 -13.24 -1.91
CA ILE A 202 -13.32 -12.23 -1.24
C ILE A 202 -14.23 -11.26 -0.45
N PRO A 203 -13.87 -10.88 0.80
CA PRO A 203 -14.67 -9.94 1.58
C PRO A 203 -14.87 -8.60 0.85
N ASN A 204 -16.12 -8.13 0.78
CA ASN A 204 -16.49 -6.98 -0.05
C ASN A 204 -17.55 -6.08 0.63
N ILE A 205 -17.31 -4.77 0.69
CA ILE A 205 -18.30 -3.77 1.10
C ILE A 205 -18.58 -2.87 -0.10
N PRO A 206 -19.86 -2.65 -0.51
CA PRO A 206 -20.18 -1.82 -1.65
C PRO A 206 -19.56 -0.41 -1.56
N GLY A 207 -18.95 0.02 -2.67
CA GLY A 207 -18.25 1.30 -2.74
C GLY A 207 -16.83 1.27 -2.16
N ILE A 208 -16.33 0.13 -1.71
CA ILE A 208 -14.92 -0.07 -1.38
C ILE A 208 -14.27 -0.97 -2.44
N TYR A 209 -13.14 -0.53 -2.97
CA TYR A 209 -12.42 -1.24 -4.02
C TYR A 209 -11.00 -1.60 -3.56
N ARG A 210 -10.59 -2.84 -3.82
CA ARG A 210 -9.26 -3.37 -3.49
C ARG A 210 -8.28 -3.01 -4.59
N GLY A 211 -7.11 -2.51 -4.23
CA GLY A 211 -6.08 -2.30 -5.21
C GLY A 211 -4.66 -2.43 -4.71
N ASP A 212 -3.77 -2.42 -5.68
CA ASP A 212 -2.33 -2.39 -5.47
C ASP A 212 -1.81 -1.01 -5.87
N ALA A 213 -1.19 -0.31 -4.91
CA ALA A 213 -0.69 1.04 -5.11
C ALA A 213 0.72 1.07 -5.73
N HIS A 214 1.40 -0.08 -5.83
CA HIS A 214 2.76 -0.18 -6.33
C HIS A 214 2.95 -1.50 -7.10
N TYR A 215 3.07 -1.41 -8.42
CA TYR A 215 3.22 -2.55 -9.31
C TYR A 215 3.95 -2.19 -10.61
N HIS A 216 4.81 -3.08 -11.06
CA HIS A 216 5.66 -2.90 -12.25
C HIS A 216 5.10 -3.64 -13.46
N ALA A 217 4.81 -2.88 -14.50
CA ALA A 217 4.31 -3.36 -15.78
C ALA A 217 5.45 -3.42 -16.82
N ILE A 218 5.09 -3.50 -18.10
CA ILE A 218 6.04 -3.81 -19.18
C ILE A 218 7.20 -2.81 -19.30
N ASN A 219 7.10 -1.59 -18.76
CA ASN A 219 8.16 -0.59 -18.93
C ASN A 219 9.28 -0.68 -17.89
N THR A 220 9.09 -1.37 -16.77
CA THR A 220 10.18 -1.70 -15.84
C THR A 220 11.09 -2.75 -16.45
N GLN A 221 12.37 -2.43 -16.56
CA GLN A 221 13.39 -3.30 -17.12
C GLN A 221 14.79 -2.78 -16.74
N ASN A 222 15.46 -3.52 -15.86
CA ASN A 222 16.85 -3.33 -15.49
C ASN A 222 17.45 -4.66 -14.98
N ASP A 223 18.77 -4.70 -14.75
CA ASP A 223 19.49 -5.92 -14.32
C ASP A 223 18.96 -6.51 -13.00
N ALA A 224 18.22 -5.74 -12.20
CA ALA A 224 17.60 -6.22 -10.97
C ALA A 224 16.15 -6.69 -11.19
N GLU A 225 15.39 -6.03 -12.07
CA GLU A 225 13.93 -6.10 -12.09
C GLU A 225 13.33 -6.00 -13.49
N ASN A 226 12.33 -6.84 -13.80
CA ASN A 226 11.63 -6.86 -15.09
C ASN A 226 10.12 -6.92 -14.87
N GLY A 227 9.35 -5.98 -15.41
CA GLY A 227 7.92 -5.94 -15.17
C GLY A 227 7.07 -6.77 -16.15
N PHE A 228 5.78 -6.87 -15.84
CA PHE A 228 4.88 -7.87 -16.44
C PHE A 228 3.93 -7.28 -17.49
N PRO A 229 3.52 -8.03 -18.54
CA PRO A 229 2.60 -7.52 -19.56
C PRO A 229 1.19 -7.22 -19.02
N LEU A 230 0.60 -6.09 -19.43
CA LEU A 230 -0.67 -5.56 -18.89
C LEU A 230 -1.87 -6.52 -19.02
N LYS A 231 -2.01 -7.20 -20.16
CA LYS A 231 -3.16 -8.09 -20.39
C LYS A 231 -3.16 -9.30 -19.44
N PRO A 232 -2.05 -10.07 -19.34
CA PRO A 232 -1.86 -11.05 -18.27
C PRO A 232 -2.05 -10.47 -16.86
N THR A 233 -1.49 -9.30 -16.54
CA THR A 233 -1.70 -8.60 -15.25
C THR A 233 -3.18 -8.49 -14.90
N LYS A 234 -3.98 -7.91 -15.81
CA LYS A 234 -5.42 -7.69 -15.60
C LYS A 234 -6.15 -9.00 -15.30
N ARG A 235 -5.78 -10.07 -16.00
CA ARG A 235 -6.40 -11.38 -15.79
C ARG A 235 -6.07 -11.95 -14.42
N ALA A 236 -4.79 -12.00 -14.05
CA ALA A 236 -4.35 -12.53 -12.77
C ALA A 236 -4.91 -11.72 -11.60
N ALA A 237 -4.83 -10.38 -11.68
CA ALA A 237 -5.34 -9.47 -10.66
C ALA A 237 -6.84 -9.66 -10.39
N LYS A 238 -7.66 -9.84 -11.44
CA LYS A 238 -9.10 -10.10 -11.28
C LYS A 238 -9.42 -11.41 -10.57
N ILE A 239 -8.66 -12.48 -10.83
CA ILE A 239 -8.81 -13.77 -10.14
C ILE A 239 -8.50 -13.62 -8.65
N LEU A 240 -7.52 -12.77 -8.32
CA LEU A 240 -7.15 -12.42 -6.95
C LEU A 240 -8.08 -11.37 -6.32
N GLY A 241 -9.16 -10.98 -7.04
CA GLY A 241 -10.16 -9.99 -6.67
C GLY A 241 -9.59 -8.62 -6.31
N ILE A 242 -8.60 -8.20 -7.08
CA ILE A 242 -8.11 -6.83 -7.16
C ILE A 242 -9.01 -6.08 -8.16
N ASP A 243 -9.45 -4.89 -7.81
CA ASP A 243 -10.30 -4.02 -8.63
C ASP A 243 -9.50 -2.96 -9.40
N TRP A 244 -8.35 -2.54 -8.88
CA TRP A 244 -7.46 -1.58 -9.55
C TRP A 244 -5.99 -1.81 -9.22
N ILE A 245 -5.11 -1.44 -10.14
CA ILE A 245 -3.65 -1.46 -9.94
C ILE A 245 -3.04 -0.22 -10.57
N THR A 246 -2.02 0.35 -9.93
CA THR A 246 -1.17 1.39 -10.52
C THR A 246 -0.04 0.75 -11.33
N THR A 247 0.32 1.37 -12.45
CA THR A 247 1.47 0.93 -13.26
C THR A 247 2.62 1.86 -12.94
N THR A 248 3.34 1.57 -11.86
CA THR A 248 4.41 2.42 -11.31
C THR A 248 5.75 1.96 -11.83
N ASP A 249 5.89 1.87 -13.14
CA ASP A 249 7.17 1.50 -13.75
C ASP A 249 8.28 2.46 -13.36
N HIS A 250 9.52 1.96 -13.27
CA HIS A 250 10.68 2.78 -12.91
C HIS A 250 10.88 3.91 -13.91
N SER A 251 11.01 5.13 -13.40
CA SER A 251 11.24 6.30 -14.24
C SER A 251 12.55 6.24 -15.05
N CYS A 252 13.53 5.44 -14.62
CA CYS A 252 14.79 5.25 -15.32
C CYS A 252 14.72 4.29 -16.50
N ASP A 253 13.65 3.49 -16.63
CA ASP A 253 13.55 2.44 -17.65
C ASP A 253 12.72 2.86 -18.88
N TYR A 254 12.13 4.07 -18.83
CA TYR A 254 11.31 4.57 -19.94
C TYR A 254 12.11 4.91 -21.19
N ASP A 255 13.44 4.95 -21.16
CA ASP A 255 14.28 5.15 -22.34
C ASP A 255 14.76 3.83 -22.99
N ASN A 256 14.37 2.66 -22.45
CA ASN A 256 14.71 1.35 -23.00
C ASN A 256 14.04 1.06 -24.37
N TYR A 257 12.89 1.66 -24.68
CA TYR A 257 12.08 1.30 -25.85
C TYR A 257 11.85 2.43 -26.85
N GLY A 258 11.31 2.07 -28.01
CA GLY A 258 10.70 3.03 -28.92
C GLY A 258 11.64 4.15 -29.38
N THR A 259 11.09 5.36 -29.49
CA THR A 259 11.79 6.54 -30.04
C THR A 259 12.14 7.60 -29.00
N SER A 260 11.43 7.62 -27.86
CA SER A 260 11.68 8.54 -26.74
C SER A 260 10.86 8.12 -25.52
N MET A 261 11.29 8.52 -24.32
CA MET A 261 10.53 8.31 -23.06
C MET A 261 9.09 8.80 -23.15
N GLN A 262 8.87 9.98 -23.74
CA GLN A 262 7.52 10.55 -23.91
C GLN A 262 6.65 9.70 -24.85
N ALA A 263 7.24 9.07 -25.88
CA ALA A 263 6.51 8.17 -26.76
C ALA A 263 6.10 6.88 -26.03
N ASN A 264 7.00 6.32 -25.22
CA ASN A 264 6.73 5.13 -24.41
C ASN A 264 5.67 5.40 -23.35
N TRP A 265 5.76 6.55 -22.66
CA TRP A 265 4.72 7.02 -21.73
C TRP A 265 3.35 7.17 -22.39
N GLN A 266 3.30 7.76 -23.59
CA GLN A 266 2.05 7.91 -24.34
C GLN A 266 1.49 6.55 -24.73
N GLN A 267 2.34 5.64 -25.21
CA GLN A 267 1.93 4.30 -25.61
C GLN A 267 1.34 3.50 -24.44
N LEU A 268 1.99 3.53 -23.26
CA LEU A 268 1.45 2.91 -22.05
C LEU A 268 0.06 3.48 -21.72
N GLY A 269 -0.10 4.81 -21.82
CA GLY A 269 -1.38 5.48 -21.62
C GLY A 269 -2.46 5.04 -22.60
N ASP A 270 -2.14 4.96 -23.88
CA ASP A 270 -3.08 4.54 -24.92
C ASP A 270 -3.55 3.09 -24.69
N GLU A 271 -2.63 2.19 -24.34
CA GLU A 271 -2.97 0.79 -24.05
C GLU A 271 -3.84 0.67 -22.79
N ILE A 272 -3.48 1.37 -21.71
CA ILE A 272 -4.28 1.43 -20.49
C ILE A 272 -5.69 1.98 -20.77
N GLN A 273 -5.82 3.03 -21.58
CA GLN A 273 -7.13 3.58 -21.95
C GLN A 273 -7.97 2.56 -22.71
N VAL A 274 -7.39 1.84 -23.66
CA VAL A 274 -8.08 0.76 -24.38
C VAL A 274 -8.56 -0.32 -23.41
N LEU A 275 -7.66 -0.85 -22.57
CA LEU A 275 -7.99 -1.93 -21.62
C LEU A 275 -9.04 -1.52 -20.59
N ASN A 276 -9.01 -0.28 -20.10
CA ASN A 276 -10.00 0.26 -19.18
C ASN A 276 -11.36 0.48 -19.85
N ASN A 277 -11.39 0.85 -21.13
CA ASN A 277 -12.62 1.03 -21.91
C ASN A 277 -13.27 -0.30 -22.31
N GLU A 278 -12.46 -1.33 -22.56
CA GLU A 278 -12.94 -2.67 -22.89
C GLU A 278 -13.60 -3.37 -21.69
N ASP A 279 -13.05 -3.16 -20.49
CA ASP A 279 -13.56 -3.74 -19.25
C ASP A 279 -13.30 -2.81 -18.06
N SER A 280 -14.36 -2.19 -17.53
CA SER A 280 -14.28 -1.29 -16.39
C SER A 280 -14.45 -1.98 -15.04
N SER A 281 -14.55 -3.32 -15.00
CA SER A 281 -14.59 -4.06 -13.73
C SER A 281 -13.21 -4.15 -13.07
N PHE A 282 -12.16 -3.84 -13.82
CA PHE A 282 -10.79 -3.69 -13.34
C PHE A 282 -10.14 -2.49 -14.02
N ILE A 283 -9.46 -1.64 -13.25
CA ILE A 283 -8.87 -0.40 -13.76
C ILE A 283 -7.36 -0.37 -13.55
N PHE A 284 -6.62 -0.12 -14.62
CA PHE A 284 -5.24 0.35 -14.53
C PHE A 284 -5.20 1.85 -14.30
N ILE A 285 -4.32 2.30 -13.41
CA ILE A 285 -3.97 3.70 -13.20
C ILE A 285 -2.56 3.91 -13.72
N ARG A 286 -2.39 4.83 -14.68
CA ARG A 286 -1.06 5.17 -15.19
C ARG A 286 -0.32 6.05 -14.18
N SER A 287 0.76 5.54 -13.63
CA SER A 287 1.59 6.18 -12.61
C SER A 287 3.07 5.94 -12.95
N VAL A 288 3.99 6.27 -12.03
CA VAL A 288 5.43 5.99 -12.19
C VAL A 288 6.08 5.91 -10.82
N GLU A 289 7.02 4.97 -10.63
CA GLU A 289 7.94 5.01 -9.50
C GLU A 289 9.13 5.89 -9.91
N ALA A 290 9.19 7.09 -9.33
CA ALA A 290 10.16 8.10 -9.69
C ALA A 290 11.43 7.96 -8.85
N SER A 291 12.56 7.78 -9.52
CA SER A 291 13.88 7.88 -8.92
C SER A 291 14.27 9.35 -8.83
N VAL A 292 14.42 9.88 -7.62
CA VAL A 292 14.71 11.30 -7.37
C VAL A 292 15.79 11.48 -6.33
N LYS A 293 16.55 12.58 -6.41
CA LYS A 293 17.49 12.97 -5.36
C LYS A 293 16.79 13.54 -4.14
N ASN A 294 17.09 12.97 -2.98
CA ASN A 294 16.71 13.48 -1.67
C ASN A 294 17.59 14.67 -1.24
N SER A 295 17.33 15.22 -0.06
CA SER A 295 18.05 16.37 0.50
C SER A 295 19.54 16.12 0.79
N ALA A 296 19.96 14.85 0.87
CA ALA A 296 21.34 14.43 1.03
C ALA A 296 22.02 14.04 -0.31
N ASP A 297 21.35 14.26 -1.45
CA ASP A 297 21.81 13.91 -2.81
C ASP A 297 21.87 12.39 -3.10
N ASN A 298 21.20 11.59 -2.26
CA ASN A 298 21.00 10.17 -2.50
C ASN A 298 19.71 9.93 -3.29
N THR A 299 19.67 8.87 -4.09
CA THR A 299 18.48 8.43 -4.83
C THR A 299 17.48 7.82 -3.85
N VAL A 300 16.22 8.24 -3.94
CA VAL A 300 15.05 7.66 -3.25
C VAL A 300 13.91 7.52 -4.25
N HIS A 301 12.93 6.66 -3.95
CA HIS A 301 11.78 6.44 -4.82
C HIS A 301 10.51 7.16 -4.33
N ALA A 302 9.69 7.60 -5.29
CA ALA A 302 8.38 8.22 -5.04
C ALA A 302 7.31 7.63 -5.97
N LEU A 303 6.17 7.24 -5.42
CA LEU A 303 5.01 6.84 -6.22
C LEU A 303 4.28 8.09 -6.70
N VAL A 304 4.35 8.36 -8.00
CA VAL A 304 3.82 9.58 -8.61
C VAL A 304 2.51 9.30 -9.33
N TYR A 305 1.49 10.07 -8.99
CA TYR A 305 0.12 9.93 -9.46
C TYR A 305 -0.32 11.16 -10.27
N PRO A 306 -1.11 10.96 -11.34
CA PRO A 306 -1.64 12.04 -12.16
C PRO A 306 -2.76 12.82 -11.44
N ASN A 307 -3.22 13.90 -12.08
CA ASN A 307 -4.42 14.62 -11.64
C ASN A 307 -5.64 13.68 -11.68
N PRO A 308 -6.41 13.54 -10.58
CA PRO A 308 -7.61 12.72 -10.60
C PRO A 308 -8.65 13.12 -11.64
N GLU A 309 -8.84 14.42 -11.90
CA GLU A 309 -9.81 14.91 -12.91
C GLU A 309 -9.36 14.62 -14.36
N HIS A 310 -8.05 14.43 -14.54
CA HIS A 310 -7.42 14.22 -15.84
C HIS A 310 -6.31 13.17 -15.76
N PRO A 311 -6.65 11.86 -15.60
CA PRO A 311 -5.68 10.80 -15.28
C PRO A 311 -4.57 10.56 -16.33
N PHE A 312 -4.66 11.15 -17.53
CA PHE A 312 -3.67 10.99 -18.59
C PHE A 312 -2.96 12.27 -19.03
N ASP A 313 -3.23 13.41 -18.38
CA ASP A 313 -2.77 14.72 -18.88
C ASP A 313 -1.33 15.05 -18.44
N ILE A 314 -0.78 14.34 -17.44
CA ILE A 314 0.62 14.52 -17.05
C ILE A 314 1.54 13.96 -18.16
N PRO A 315 2.46 14.77 -18.72
CA PRO A 315 3.48 14.27 -19.62
C PRO A 315 4.52 13.45 -18.83
N PHE A 316 5.44 12.81 -19.53
CA PHE A 316 6.59 12.22 -18.87
C PHE A 316 7.51 13.36 -18.39
N ILE A 317 7.76 13.45 -17.07
CA ILE A 317 8.45 14.59 -16.44
C ILE A 317 9.83 14.22 -15.86
N PHE A 318 10.31 13.01 -16.09
CA PHE A 318 11.60 12.51 -15.59
C PHE A 318 12.67 12.45 -16.68
N ASP A 319 13.92 12.21 -16.29
CA ASP A 319 15.09 12.29 -17.16
C ASP A 319 15.69 10.95 -17.57
N GLY A 320 15.07 9.82 -17.18
CA GLY A 320 15.59 8.48 -17.45
C GLY A 320 16.82 8.11 -16.60
N GLY A 321 17.23 8.96 -15.66
CA GLY A 321 18.27 8.64 -14.69
C GLY A 321 17.67 8.02 -13.42
N GLY A 322 18.50 7.37 -12.62
CA GLY A 322 18.08 6.68 -11.39
C GLY A 322 18.75 5.33 -11.17
N ASP A 323 19.35 4.78 -12.22
CA ASP A 323 20.05 3.48 -12.20
C ASP A 323 21.52 3.63 -12.65
N VAL A 324 21.91 3.13 -13.83
CA VAL A 324 23.29 3.20 -14.36
C VAL A 324 23.80 4.64 -14.44
N PHE A 325 22.93 5.58 -14.77
CA PHE A 325 23.20 7.01 -14.72
C PHE A 325 22.37 7.68 -13.62
N SER A 326 23.01 8.59 -12.88
CA SER A 326 22.34 9.35 -11.82
C SER A 326 21.26 10.29 -12.38
N THR A 327 20.10 10.36 -11.72
CA THR A 327 19.08 11.36 -12.03
C THR A 327 19.51 12.77 -11.62
N THR A 328 19.06 13.77 -12.39
CA THR A 328 19.19 15.19 -12.04
C THR A 328 17.91 15.76 -11.42
N VAL A 329 16.83 14.96 -11.37
CA VAL A 329 15.56 15.31 -10.75
C VAL A 329 15.71 15.13 -9.24
N ASN A 330 15.32 16.16 -8.47
CA ASN A 330 15.25 16.09 -7.02
C ASN A 330 13.81 16.28 -6.57
N ILE A 331 13.53 15.99 -5.30
CA ILE A 331 12.18 16.07 -4.73
C ILE A 331 11.52 17.44 -5.00
N SER A 332 12.26 18.55 -4.92
CA SER A 332 11.68 19.87 -5.17
C SER A 332 11.27 20.07 -6.64
N LYS A 333 12.10 19.64 -7.61
CA LYS A 333 11.75 19.67 -9.04
C LYS A 333 10.55 18.77 -9.36
N MET A 334 10.48 17.61 -8.72
CA MET A 334 9.31 16.71 -8.82
C MET A 334 8.06 17.41 -8.29
N CYS A 335 8.08 17.97 -7.07
CA CYS A 335 6.94 18.71 -6.52
C CYS A 335 6.54 19.91 -7.40
N ASP A 336 7.48 20.68 -7.93
CA ASP A 336 7.18 21.80 -8.85
C ASP A 336 6.43 21.32 -10.10
N SER A 337 6.81 20.16 -10.64
CA SER A 337 6.14 19.54 -11.80
C SER A 337 4.75 19.00 -11.43
N LEU A 338 4.62 18.34 -10.29
CA LEU A 338 3.32 17.84 -9.81
C LEU A 338 2.35 18.99 -9.54
N GLN A 339 2.83 20.11 -8.98
CA GLN A 339 2.04 21.31 -8.81
C GLN A 339 1.53 21.85 -10.15
N LEU A 340 2.40 21.91 -11.17
CA LEU A 340 2.06 22.37 -12.51
C LEU A 340 0.96 21.51 -13.17
N TYR A 341 1.06 20.19 -13.02
CA TYR A 341 0.12 19.23 -13.63
C TYR A 341 -1.01 18.79 -12.69
N GLN A 342 -1.10 19.37 -11.49
CA GLN A 342 -2.08 19.01 -10.46
C GLN A 342 -2.03 17.51 -10.07
N GLY A 343 -0.85 16.89 -10.19
CA GLY A 343 -0.57 15.55 -9.69
C GLY A 343 -0.23 15.56 -8.20
N PHE A 344 0.05 14.38 -7.67
CA PHE A 344 0.49 14.19 -6.29
C PHE A 344 1.41 12.98 -6.20
N CYS A 345 2.08 12.80 -5.06
CA CYS A 345 2.91 11.62 -4.84
C CYS A 345 2.82 11.10 -3.42
N TYR A 346 3.20 9.84 -3.27
CA TYR A 346 3.52 9.21 -2.01
C TYR A 346 5.02 8.93 -1.98
N ALA A 347 5.65 9.07 -0.82
CA ALA A 347 7.01 8.56 -0.63
C ALA A 347 6.96 7.03 -0.70
N ALA A 348 7.66 6.41 -1.66
CA ALA A 348 7.72 4.95 -1.77
C ALA A 348 8.55 4.40 -0.62
N HIS A 349 8.06 3.34 0.01
CA HIS A 349 8.74 2.56 1.06
C HIS A 349 9.73 3.39 1.94
N PRO A 350 9.26 4.43 2.68
CA PRO A 350 10.12 5.57 3.00
C PRO A 350 11.02 5.46 4.24
N PHE A 351 10.66 4.67 5.26
CA PHE A 351 11.20 4.79 6.61
C PHE A 351 11.52 3.42 7.24
N SER A 352 12.40 2.65 6.60
CA SER A 352 12.85 1.34 7.12
C SER A 352 14.27 1.02 6.71
N GLU A 353 14.98 0.28 7.56
CA GLU A 353 16.27 -0.32 7.19
C GLU A 353 16.16 -1.38 6.09
N GLY A 354 15.00 -2.02 5.97
CA GLY A 354 14.73 -2.99 4.90
C GLY A 354 14.41 -2.31 3.57
N ASP A 355 14.07 -1.02 3.57
CA ASP A 355 13.71 -0.23 2.38
C ASP A 355 14.87 0.65 1.87
N GLU A 356 16.06 0.58 2.48
CA GLU A 356 17.19 1.39 2.05
C GLU A 356 17.66 0.98 0.65
N LEU A 357 17.55 1.89 -0.32
CA LEU A 357 18.03 1.64 -1.67
C LEU A 357 19.54 1.39 -1.70
N SER A 358 19.94 0.47 -2.56
CA SER A 358 21.34 0.04 -2.67
C SER A 358 22.30 1.18 -2.99
N PHE A 359 23.50 1.12 -2.41
CA PHE A 359 24.59 2.02 -2.77
C PHE A 359 24.99 1.93 -4.26
N ALA A 360 24.59 0.86 -4.97
CA ALA A 360 24.87 0.68 -6.39
C ALA A 360 24.24 1.78 -7.26
N VAL A 361 23.12 2.37 -6.82
CA VAL A 361 22.38 3.44 -7.51
C VAL A 361 22.50 4.80 -6.79
N ASP A 362 23.56 4.96 -5.98
CA ASP A 362 23.69 6.06 -5.00
C ASP A 362 22.44 6.18 -4.10
N GLY A 363 21.87 5.03 -3.70
CA GLY A 363 20.61 4.93 -2.97
C GLY A 363 20.67 5.42 -1.53
N GLY A 364 19.50 5.70 -0.96
CA GLY A 364 19.30 6.03 0.44
C GLY A 364 17.83 5.91 0.85
N VAL A 365 17.46 6.62 1.92
CA VAL A 365 16.08 6.67 2.44
C VAL A 365 15.57 8.12 2.51
N TRP A 366 14.25 8.29 2.63
CA TRP A 366 13.63 9.59 2.83
C TRP A 366 14.05 10.19 4.18
N ASN A 367 14.33 11.49 4.24
CA ASN A 367 14.77 12.16 5.48
C ASN A 367 13.67 13.01 6.13
N LEU A 368 13.48 12.83 7.44
CA LEU A 368 12.55 13.62 8.24
C LEU A 368 13.13 14.97 8.66
N ASN A 369 14.35 15.00 9.21
CA ASN A 369 14.91 16.14 9.93
C ASN A 369 13.92 16.74 10.96
N ASP A 370 13.52 15.95 11.96
CA ASP A 370 12.75 16.43 13.11
C ASP A 370 13.49 16.16 14.44
N PRO A 371 13.85 17.19 15.22
CA PRO A 371 14.54 17.03 16.49
C PRO A 371 13.67 16.42 17.61
N LEU A 372 12.36 16.24 17.39
CA LEU A 372 11.47 15.52 18.30
C LEU A 372 11.43 14.01 18.03
N TYR A 373 12.10 13.56 16.97
CA TYR A 373 12.23 12.16 16.60
C TYR A 373 13.66 11.65 16.89
N PRO A 374 13.88 10.36 17.21
CA PRO A 374 15.23 9.84 17.43
C PRO A 374 16.13 10.05 16.19
N GLU A 375 17.39 10.40 16.42
CA GLU A 375 18.36 10.69 15.35
C GLU A 375 18.91 9.41 14.70
N ASN A 376 19.51 9.55 13.52
CA ASN A 376 20.20 8.44 12.85
C ASN A 376 21.21 7.72 13.75
N GLY A 377 21.16 6.39 13.74
CA GLY A 377 21.99 5.51 14.56
C GLY A 377 21.42 5.21 15.96
N GLU A 378 20.37 5.91 16.39
CA GLU A 378 19.64 5.56 17.62
C GLU A 378 18.72 4.34 17.38
N PRO A 379 18.40 3.56 18.43
CA PRO A 379 17.45 2.45 18.32
C PRO A 379 16.06 2.92 17.88
N CYS A 380 15.47 2.23 16.90
CA CYS A 380 14.09 2.45 16.49
C CYS A 380 13.14 1.69 17.45
N PRO A 381 12.21 2.36 18.14
CA PRO A 381 11.04 1.68 18.67
C PRO A 381 10.13 1.35 17.47
N PRO A 382 9.70 0.11 17.21
CA PRO A 382 9.75 -1.07 18.09
C PRO A 382 11.00 -1.96 17.93
N ILE A 383 11.69 -1.93 16.78
CA ILE A 383 12.87 -2.75 16.49
C ILE A 383 13.78 -2.10 15.43
N GLY A 384 15.08 -2.41 15.48
CA GLY A 384 16.08 -1.95 14.50
C GLY A 384 16.71 -0.60 14.87
N THR A 385 17.17 0.13 13.86
CA THR A 385 17.92 1.39 13.97
C THR A 385 17.30 2.45 13.05
N ILE A 386 17.24 3.70 13.51
CA ILE A 386 16.81 4.81 12.66
C ILE A 386 17.90 5.17 11.65
N ILE A 387 17.52 5.25 10.37
CA ILE A 387 18.40 5.73 9.27
C ILE A 387 17.79 6.91 8.46
N TRP A 388 16.58 7.36 8.82
CA TRP A 388 15.77 8.33 8.07
C TRP A 388 15.54 9.68 8.81
N ASN A 389 16.33 9.99 9.84
CA ASN A 389 16.27 11.25 10.57
C ASN A 389 17.67 11.84 10.81
N ASP A 390 18.30 12.29 9.73
CA ASP A 390 19.53 13.07 9.76
C ASP A 390 19.22 14.57 9.94
N LEU A 391 19.58 15.11 11.11
CA LEU A 391 19.40 16.52 11.44
C LEU A 391 20.38 17.46 10.72
N SER A 392 21.40 16.92 10.04
CA SER A 392 22.36 17.70 9.25
C SER A 392 21.87 18.03 7.84
N SER A 393 20.91 17.24 7.33
CA SER A 393 20.28 17.40 6.01
C SER A 393 18.88 18.02 6.15
N SER A 394 18.36 18.67 5.10
CA SER A 394 16.99 19.24 5.16
C SER A 394 15.93 18.13 5.21
N SER A 395 14.69 18.47 5.57
CA SER A 395 13.59 17.52 5.45
C SER A 395 13.17 17.33 3.99
N ASP A 396 12.94 16.09 3.60
CA ASP A 396 12.34 15.72 2.33
C ASP A 396 10.82 15.86 2.36
N ILE A 397 10.22 15.68 3.54
CA ILE A 397 8.78 15.59 3.76
C ILE A 397 8.17 16.94 4.16
N TYR A 398 8.84 17.71 5.02
CA TYR A 398 8.31 18.98 5.53
C TYR A 398 8.37 20.10 4.50
N SER A 399 7.36 20.96 4.53
CA SER A 399 7.30 22.13 3.66
C SER A 399 8.23 23.23 4.18
N PRO A 400 9.01 23.88 3.30
CA PRO A 400 9.73 25.09 3.66
C PRO A 400 8.80 26.33 3.74
N MET A 401 7.53 26.20 3.35
CA MET A 401 6.58 27.32 3.27
C MET A 401 5.92 27.59 4.64
N PRO A 402 5.91 28.84 5.13
CA PRO A 402 5.24 29.18 6.39
C PRO A 402 3.75 28.82 6.37
N GLY A 403 3.28 28.16 7.43
CA GLY A 403 1.87 27.77 7.56
C GLY A 403 1.48 26.49 6.80
N GLN A 404 2.46 25.72 6.33
CA GLN A 404 2.29 24.36 5.83
C GLN A 404 3.18 23.41 6.64
N VAL A 405 2.69 22.20 6.94
CA VAL A 405 3.52 21.17 7.63
C VAL A 405 4.25 20.33 6.60
N PHE A 406 3.51 19.68 5.71
CA PHE A 406 4.02 18.82 4.65
C PHE A 406 4.03 19.56 3.32
N ARG A 407 4.93 19.18 2.41
CA ARG A 407 4.91 19.64 1.01
C ARG A 407 3.53 19.33 0.41
N SER A 408 2.98 20.24 -0.38
CA SER A 408 1.57 20.16 -0.79
C SER A 408 1.30 18.95 -1.69
N GLU A 409 2.30 18.54 -2.46
CA GLU A 409 2.25 17.49 -3.46
C GLU A 409 2.54 16.10 -2.86
N ILE A 410 3.23 16.04 -1.71
CA ILE A 410 3.46 14.79 -0.96
C ILE A 410 2.27 14.55 -0.04
N LYS A 411 1.36 13.65 -0.42
CA LYS A 411 0.12 13.38 0.34
C LYS A 411 0.30 12.29 1.39
N GLY A 412 1.27 11.41 1.21
CA GLY A 412 1.44 10.26 2.07
C GLY A 412 2.71 9.48 1.80
N GLY A 413 2.74 8.25 2.32
CA GLY A 413 3.78 7.27 2.05
C GLY A 413 3.19 5.88 1.85
N GLU A 414 3.91 5.06 1.11
CA GLU A 414 3.70 3.62 1.09
C GLU A 414 4.25 3.03 2.40
N ILE A 415 3.41 2.99 3.42
CA ILE A 415 3.80 2.60 4.78
C ILE A 415 3.91 1.07 4.89
N TYR A 416 3.28 0.34 3.98
CA TYR A 416 3.44 -1.10 3.89
C TYR A 416 3.86 -1.49 2.49
N ASN A 417 5.12 -1.89 2.33
CA ASN A 417 5.66 -2.45 1.10
C ASN A 417 5.95 -3.94 1.29
N MET A 418 5.85 -4.73 0.22
CA MET A 418 6.28 -6.13 0.11
C MET A 418 5.83 -7.02 1.28
N PHE A 419 4.52 -7.21 1.42
CA PHE A 419 3.98 -8.01 2.51
C PHE A 419 4.32 -9.51 2.39
N ASN A 420 4.99 -10.07 3.41
CA ASN A 420 5.31 -11.50 3.46
C ASN A 420 5.34 -12.07 4.89
N TYR A 421 4.89 -13.31 5.06
CA TYR A 421 5.15 -14.10 6.28
C TYR A 421 6.16 -15.22 6.07
N LEU A 422 6.41 -15.57 4.81
CA LEU A 422 7.32 -16.63 4.40
C LEU A 422 8.42 -16.10 3.50
N SER A 423 9.62 -16.66 3.65
CA SER A 423 10.79 -16.37 2.81
C SER A 423 11.72 -17.58 2.70
N CYS A 424 12.55 -17.62 1.67
CA CYS A 424 13.66 -18.56 1.54
C CYS A 424 14.80 -17.99 0.69
N ASP A 425 16.01 -18.52 0.84
CA ASP A 425 17.22 -18.10 0.11
C ASP A 425 17.96 -19.28 -0.56
N ASP A 426 17.42 -20.49 -0.45
CA ASP A 426 18.03 -21.74 -0.89
C ASP A 426 17.54 -22.22 -2.27
N THR A 427 16.44 -21.65 -2.77
CA THR A 427 15.86 -21.96 -4.09
C THR A 427 15.12 -20.76 -4.65
N GLN A 428 15.22 -20.57 -5.97
CA GLN A 428 14.43 -19.58 -6.73
C GLN A 428 13.30 -20.22 -7.56
N PHE A 429 13.35 -21.54 -7.76
CA PHE A 429 12.45 -22.26 -8.68
C PHE A 429 11.35 -23.05 -7.96
N ASP A 430 11.63 -23.55 -6.75
CA ASP A 430 10.68 -24.35 -5.95
C ASP A 430 10.51 -23.82 -4.52
N PRO A 431 10.16 -22.53 -4.34
CA PRO A 431 10.06 -21.93 -3.01
C PRO A 431 8.96 -22.57 -2.16
N TRP A 432 7.93 -23.17 -2.75
CA TRP A 432 6.90 -23.89 -1.98
C TRP A 432 7.33 -25.29 -1.50
N ASN A 433 8.55 -25.74 -1.82
CA ASN A 433 9.01 -27.11 -1.62
C ASN A 433 8.03 -28.14 -2.19
N THR A 434 7.58 -27.92 -3.43
CA THR A 434 6.66 -28.82 -4.08
C THR A 434 7.33 -30.17 -4.33
N ASN A 435 8.65 -30.28 -4.48
CA ASN A 435 9.30 -31.59 -4.64
C ASN A 435 9.53 -32.37 -3.33
N TYR A 436 9.14 -31.82 -2.17
CA TYR A 436 9.36 -32.43 -0.86
C TYR A 436 10.84 -32.76 -0.58
N GLU A 437 11.72 -31.83 -0.93
CA GLU A 437 13.10 -31.83 -0.50
C GLU A 437 13.18 -31.79 1.03
N THR A 438 14.31 -32.28 1.56
CA THR A 438 14.48 -32.45 3.01
C THR A 438 14.57 -31.10 3.72
N GLU A 439 13.65 -30.87 4.66
CA GLU A 439 13.60 -29.63 5.45
C GLU A 439 14.91 -29.35 6.24
N PRO A 440 15.32 -28.08 6.40
CA PRO A 440 14.66 -26.88 5.87
C PRO A 440 14.91 -26.73 4.37
N PHE A 441 13.84 -26.65 3.57
CA PHE A 441 13.92 -26.32 2.15
C PHE A 441 12.72 -25.47 1.71
N GLY A 442 13.01 -24.43 0.93
CA GLY A 442 12.00 -23.47 0.48
C GLY A 442 11.43 -22.65 1.64
N PHE A 443 10.19 -22.18 1.47
CA PHE A 443 9.54 -21.20 2.33
C PHE A 443 9.44 -21.65 3.79
N LEU A 444 9.91 -20.76 4.65
CA LEU A 444 9.83 -20.83 6.10
C LEU A 444 9.29 -19.51 6.65
N PRO A 445 8.66 -19.51 7.85
CA PRO A 445 8.30 -18.28 8.55
C PRO A 445 9.51 -17.34 8.68
N VAL A 446 9.31 -16.08 8.32
CA VAL A 446 10.40 -15.10 8.29
C VAL A 446 10.88 -14.84 9.72
N ASP A 447 12.20 -14.72 9.92
CA ASP A 447 12.79 -14.36 11.20
C ASP A 447 12.30 -12.95 11.62
N PRO A 448 11.67 -12.77 12.79
CA PRO A 448 11.26 -11.46 13.29
C PRO A 448 12.39 -10.43 13.44
N LEU A 449 13.66 -10.88 13.42
CA LEU A 449 14.84 -10.02 13.45
C LEU A 449 15.37 -9.66 12.05
N ASN A 450 14.82 -10.24 10.98
CA ASN A 450 15.14 -9.85 9.61
C ASN A 450 14.55 -8.47 9.33
N LYS A 451 15.35 -7.59 8.71
CA LYS A 451 14.94 -6.26 8.27
C LYS A 451 13.68 -6.28 7.41
N LEU A 452 13.53 -7.31 6.56
CA LEU A 452 12.35 -7.48 5.72
C LEU A 452 11.06 -7.72 6.54
N SER A 453 11.17 -8.33 7.72
CA SER A 453 10.02 -8.68 8.57
C SER A 453 9.41 -7.49 9.29
N TYR A 454 10.21 -6.46 9.59
CA TYR A 454 9.77 -5.31 10.40
C TYR A 454 9.69 -3.99 9.64
N ARG A 455 9.71 -4.05 8.29
CA ARG A 455 9.60 -2.85 7.43
C ARG A 455 8.32 -2.08 7.76
N PHE A 456 7.19 -2.78 7.89
CA PHE A 456 5.91 -2.16 8.23
C PHE A 456 5.95 -1.47 9.61
N GLU A 457 6.55 -2.10 10.60
CA GLU A 457 6.60 -1.62 11.97
C GLU A 457 7.40 -0.32 12.08
N GLN A 458 8.54 -0.23 11.40
CA GLN A 458 9.36 0.99 11.34
C GLN A 458 8.64 2.11 10.58
N ASN A 459 8.07 1.79 9.40
CA ASN A 459 7.29 2.73 8.61
C ASN A 459 6.07 3.24 9.37
N PHE A 460 5.29 2.35 10.01
CA PHE A 460 4.08 2.70 10.76
C PHE A 460 4.38 3.49 12.03
N HIS A 461 5.51 3.21 12.69
CA HIS A 461 5.96 4.03 13.82
C HIS A 461 6.27 5.47 13.38
N THR A 462 6.99 5.62 12.27
CA THR A 462 7.30 6.93 11.70
C THR A 462 6.05 7.65 11.22
N TYR A 463 5.13 6.95 10.55
CA TYR A 463 3.82 7.46 10.16
C TYR A 463 3.03 8.00 11.36
N SER A 464 2.99 7.26 12.47
CA SER A 464 2.35 7.68 13.72
C SER A 464 2.98 8.96 14.28
N PHE A 465 4.29 9.12 14.15
CA PHE A 465 4.98 10.37 14.49
C PHE A 465 4.59 11.53 13.57
N LEU A 466 4.46 11.29 12.25
CA LEU A 466 4.00 12.32 11.30
C LEU A 466 2.57 12.79 11.60
N LEU A 467 1.67 11.89 12.02
CA LEU A 467 0.33 12.26 12.51
C LEU A 467 0.42 13.22 13.72
N LYS A 468 1.27 12.88 14.70
CA LYS A 468 1.53 13.74 15.86
C LYS A 468 2.10 15.10 15.44
N LYS A 469 3.07 15.13 14.52
CA LYS A 469 3.68 16.36 14.01
C LYS A 469 2.62 17.29 13.39
N GLY A 470 1.76 16.75 12.53
CA GLY A 470 0.64 17.48 11.95
C GLY A 470 -0.29 18.08 13.01
N LEU A 471 -0.63 17.30 14.04
CA LEU A 471 -1.49 17.74 15.15
C LEU A 471 -0.84 18.84 16.01
N ILE A 472 0.48 18.76 16.27
CA ILE A 472 1.22 19.82 16.99
C ILE A 472 1.10 21.15 16.22
N GLU A 473 1.44 21.14 14.93
CA GLU A 473 1.45 22.36 14.13
C GLU A 473 0.03 22.94 13.95
N LYS A 474 -0.98 22.08 13.77
CA LYS A 474 -2.39 22.51 13.67
C LYS A 474 -2.91 23.11 14.98
N SER A 475 -2.40 22.65 16.12
CA SER A 475 -2.74 23.18 17.45
C SER A 475 -2.10 24.55 17.70
N ILE A 476 -0.89 24.78 17.16
CA ILE A 476 -0.19 26.08 17.25
C ILE A 476 -0.80 27.09 16.29
N ASN A 477 -1.13 26.66 15.07
CA ASN A 477 -1.70 27.49 14.03
C ASN A 477 -2.94 26.81 13.41
N HIS A 478 -4.13 27.23 13.83
CA HIS A 478 -5.39 26.71 13.30
C HIS A 478 -5.57 26.95 11.79
N ALA A 479 -4.87 27.92 11.20
CA ALA A 479 -4.88 28.19 9.76
C ALA A 479 -3.83 27.39 8.98
N CYS A 480 -3.08 26.50 9.65
CA CYS A 480 -2.09 25.64 8.99
C CYS A 480 -2.77 24.71 7.97
N ASN A 481 -2.15 24.60 6.79
CA ASN A 481 -2.55 23.76 5.67
C ASN A 481 -1.60 22.56 5.51
N ASN A 482 -1.99 21.56 4.71
CA ASN A 482 -1.18 20.36 4.43
C ASN A 482 -0.57 19.75 5.69
N TRP A 483 -1.41 19.54 6.70
CA TRP A 483 -1.02 19.06 8.02
C TRP A 483 -1.44 17.60 8.25
N LYS A 484 -1.98 16.95 7.22
CA LYS A 484 -2.35 15.53 7.21
C LYS A 484 -1.37 14.78 6.31
N PHE A 485 -1.05 13.56 6.70
CA PHE A 485 -0.20 12.63 5.96
C PHE A 485 -0.92 11.29 5.93
N PHE A 486 -0.96 10.63 4.79
CA PHE A 486 -1.77 9.42 4.58
C PHE A 486 -0.89 8.19 4.37
N MET A 487 -1.45 7.02 4.66
CA MET A 487 -0.82 5.73 4.35
C MET A 487 -1.46 5.04 3.15
N SER A 488 -0.64 4.32 2.40
CA SER A 488 -1.03 3.25 1.46
C SER A 488 -0.15 2.02 1.67
N GLY A 489 -0.47 0.95 0.96
CA GLY A 489 0.44 -0.16 0.73
C GLY A 489 0.36 -0.68 -0.71
N GLY A 490 1.47 -1.21 -1.20
CA GLY A 490 1.57 -1.90 -2.48
C GLY A 490 2.49 -3.13 -2.40
N SER A 491 2.45 -3.94 -3.44
CA SER A 491 3.26 -5.15 -3.51
C SER A 491 4.66 -4.92 -4.03
N ASP A 492 4.90 -3.85 -4.80
CA ASP A 492 6.18 -3.62 -5.49
C ASP A 492 6.56 -4.85 -6.33
N ALA A 493 5.55 -5.35 -7.04
CA ALA A 493 5.64 -6.62 -7.73
C ALA A 493 5.90 -6.45 -9.23
N HIS A 494 6.80 -7.29 -9.73
CA HIS A 494 7.27 -7.35 -11.11
C HIS A 494 6.64 -8.53 -11.86
N GLY A 495 5.32 -8.67 -11.71
CA GLY A 495 4.63 -9.95 -11.86
C GLY A 495 4.36 -10.55 -10.48
N SER A 496 4.95 -11.69 -10.15
CA SER A 496 4.90 -12.28 -8.81
C SER A 496 3.49 -12.62 -8.30
N PHE A 497 2.58 -13.04 -9.17
CA PHE A 497 1.23 -13.41 -8.76
C PHE A 497 1.18 -14.69 -7.91
N ASN A 498 2.23 -15.53 -7.93
CA ASN A 498 2.39 -16.67 -7.01
C ASN A 498 3.29 -16.36 -5.79
N TYR A 499 4.50 -15.86 -6.08
CA TYR A 499 5.57 -15.52 -5.15
C TYR A 499 6.50 -14.51 -5.83
N SER A 500 7.28 -13.78 -5.04
CA SER A 500 8.18 -12.74 -5.51
C SER A 500 9.65 -13.17 -5.45
N SER A 501 10.36 -12.82 -6.51
CA SER A 501 11.83 -12.88 -6.64
C SER A 501 12.46 -11.49 -6.65
N THR A 502 11.72 -10.43 -6.32
CA THR A 502 12.20 -9.03 -6.40
C THR A 502 13.47 -8.82 -5.58
N GLU A 503 13.52 -9.40 -4.38
CA GLU A 503 14.72 -9.36 -3.50
C GLU A 503 15.78 -10.41 -3.90
N TYR A 504 15.60 -11.13 -5.01
CA TYR A 504 16.47 -12.21 -5.48
C TYR A 504 17.20 -11.78 -6.76
N ILE A 505 18.45 -11.33 -6.64
CA ILE A 505 19.26 -10.93 -7.80
C ILE A 505 19.76 -12.17 -8.54
N ALA A 506 19.49 -12.23 -9.84
CA ALA A 506 19.87 -13.34 -10.72
C ALA A 506 21.39 -13.65 -10.66
N GLY A 507 21.71 -14.93 -10.50
CA GLY A 507 23.09 -15.44 -10.39
C GLY A 507 23.48 -16.01 -9.01
N GLY A 508 22.57 -16.02 -8.03
CA GLY A 508 22.78 -16.69 -6.73
C GLY A 508 23.85 -16.04 -5.85
N ILE A 509 24.07 -14.73 -6.00
CA ILE A 509 25.10 -14.00 -5.25
C ILE A 509 24.56 -13.53 -3.89
N MET A 510 23.35 -12.95 -3.81
CA MET A 510 22.66 -12.52 -2.58
C MET A 510 21.14 -12.33 -2.86
N GLY A 511 20.25 -12.64 -1.91
CA GLY A 511 18.82 -12.33 -2.01
C GLY A 511 17.88 -13.31 -1.31
N GLN A 512 16.57 -13.01 -1.29
CA GLN A 512 15.53 -13.90 -0.75
C GLN A 512 14.30 -13.96 -1.67
N MET A 513 13.76 -15.15 -1.87
CA MET A 513 12.39 -15.32 -2.37
C MET A 513 11.41 -15.04 -1.25
N THR A 514 10.32 -14.35 -1.54
CA THR A 514 9.26 -14.09 -0.55
C THR A 514 7.91 -14.51 -1.10
N GLU A 515 6.98 -14.77 -0.20
CA GLU A 515 5.61 -15.03 -0.62
C GLU A 515 4.82 -13.76 -0.96
N ASN A 516 5.47 -12.59 -1.04
CA ASN A 516 4.83 -11.35 -1.46
C ASN A 516 4.20 -11.51 -2.85
N ALA A 517 2.97 -11.02 -3.01
CA ALA A 517 2.21 -11.10 -4.24
C ALA A 517 1.06 -10.07 -4.23
N PRO A 518 0.68 -9.53 -5.40
CA PRO A 518 -0.53 -8.72 -5.52
C PRO A 518 -1.75 -9.43 -4.91
N GLY A 519 -2.56 -8.70 -4.15
CA GLY A 519 -3.80 -9.21 -3.54
C GLY A 519 -3.63 -9.84 -2.15
N LYS A 520 -2.40 -10.15 -1.70
CA LYS A 520 -2.15 -10.54 -0.31
C LYS A 520 -2.21 -9.36 0.66
N MET A 521 -1.77 -8.20 0.21
CA MET A 521 -1.98 -6.91 0.85
C MET A 521 -2.52 -5.94 -0.19
N VAL A 522 -3.49 -5.12 0.22
CA VAL A 522 -4.20 -4.19 -0.66
C VAL A 522 -4.39 -2.84 0.02
N THR A 523 -4.37 -1.79 -0.80
CA THR A 523 -4.97 -0.51 -0.45
C THR A 523 -6.46 -0.55 -0.83
N LEU A 524 -7.33 -0.39 0.15
CA LEU A 524 -8.77 -0.22 -0.02
C LEU A 524 -9.08 1.25 -0.28
N THR A 525 -9.85 1.56 -1.31
CA THR A 525 -10.31 2.92 -1.63
C THR A 525 -11.82 3.05 -1.50
N TYR A 526 -12.30 4.07 -0.80
CA TYR A 526 -13.73 4.36 -0.69
C TYR A 526 -14.20 5.23 -1.87
N CYS A 527 -14.89 4.61 -2.82
CA CYS A 527 -15.44 5.23 -4.01
C CYS A 527 -16.95 4.92 -4.12
N PRO A 528 -17.83 5.62 -3.39
CA PRO A 528 -19.26 5.29 -3.35
C PRO A 528 -19.97 5.43 -4.71
N ASN A 529 -19.39 6.20 -5.63
CA ASN A 529 -19.87 6.39 -7.00
C ASN A 529 -19.15 5.49 -8.02
N GLY A 530 -18.52 4.40 -7.57
CA GLY A 530 -17.67 3.54 -8.39
C GLY A 530 -16.26 4.09 -8.59
N MET A 531 -15.36 3.32 -9.22
CA MET A 531 -13.95 3.71 -9.43
C MET A 531 -13.73 4.95 -10.31
N GLY A 532 -14.77 5.42 -11.01
CA GLY A 532 -14.69 6.55 -11.94
C GLY A 532 -14.07 6.15 -13.28
N VAL A 533 -14.19 7.03 -14.28
CA VAL A 533 -13.60 6.80 -15.60
C VAL A 533 -12.08 6.78 -15.45
N HIS A 534 -11.46 5.68 -15.88
CA HIS A 534 -10.01 5.46 -15.76
C HIS A 534 -9.44 5.69 -14.34
N GLY A 535 -10.23 5.39 -13.30
CA GLY A 535 -9.76 5.46 -11.92
C GLY A 535 -9.80 6.84 -11.28
N GLN A 536 -10.53 7.81 -11.87
CA GLN A 536 -10.68 9.16 -11.30
C GLN A 536 -11.00 9.14 -9.79
N HIS A 537 -12.03 8.40 -9.37
CA HIS A 537 -12.43 8.39 -7.96
C HIS A 537 -11.43 7.61 -7.07
N VAL A 538 -10.71 6.64 -7.64
CA VAL A 538 -9.61 5.94 -6.94
C VAL A 538 -8.46 6.92 -6.67
N LEU A 539 -8.08 7.72 -7.67
CA LEU A 539 -7.07 8.77 -7.53
C LEU A 539 -7.50 9.86 -6.54
N GLU A 540 -8.78 10.26 -6.54
CA GLU A 540 -9.34 11.18 -5.53
C GLU A 540 -9.23 10.58 -4.12
N ALA A 541 -9.60 9.31 -3.96
CA ALA A 541 -9.52 8.62 -2.68
C ALA A 541 -8.08 8.51 -2.16
N LEU A 542 -7.12 8.18 -3.03
CA LEU A 542 -5.69 8.19 -2.69
C LEU A 542 -5.22 9.60 -2.30
N ARG A 543 -5.54 10.63 -3.10
CA ARG A 543 -5.13 12.02 -2.82
C ARG A 543 -5.65 12.53 -1.48
N ASP A 544 -6.90 12.19 -1.14
CA ASP A 544 -7.63 12.74 0.01
C ASP A 544 -7.57 11.83 1.25
N GLY A 545 -6.91 10.67 1.15
CA GLY A 545 -6.73 9.74 2.26
C GLY A 545 -7.97 8.92 2.61
N HIS A 546 -8.92 8.79 1.67
CA HIS A 546 -10.15 7.99 1.79
C HIS A 546 -9.86 6.50 1.62
N THR A 547 -8.85 6.00 2.35
CA THR A 547 -8.28 4.67 2.16
C THR A 547 -8.04 3.92 3.46
N ALA A 548 -7.83 2.62 3.33
CA ALA A 548 -7.35 1.72 4.37
C ALA A 548 -6.34 0.73 3.77
N ILE A 549 -5.45 0.18 4.58
CA ILE A 549 -4.63 -0.97 4.19
C ILE A 549 -5.25 -2.25 4.77
N SER A 550 -5.22 -3.34 4.00
CA SER A 550 -5.78 -4.62 4.43
C SER A 550 -4.97 -5.80 3.92
N THR A 551 -4.87 -6.86 4.73
CA THR A 551 -4.31 -8.16 4.34
C THR A 551 -5.40 -9.24 4.16
N GLY A 552 -6.67 -8.86 4.19
CA GLY A 552 -7.78 -9.81 4.13
C GLY A 552 -9.15 -9.21 4.41
N PRO A 553 -9.48 -8.89 5.67
CA PRO A 553 -10.78 -8.33 6.04
C PRO A 553 -10.98 -6.93 5.43
N VAL A 554 -12.22 -6.57 5.13
CA VAL A 554 -12.57 -5.23 4.61
C VAL A 554 -13.33 -4.46 5.68
N MET A 555 -13.09 -3.15 5.77
CA MET A 555 -13.72 -2.27 6.75
C MET A 555 -14.09 -0.92 6.13
N TYR A 556 -15.28 -0.45 6.46
CA TYR A 556 -15.73 0.93 6.29
C TYR A 556 -15.84 1.57 7.67
N PHE A 557 -15.17 2.71 7.86
CA PHE A 557 -15.23 3.53 9.06
C PHE A 557 -15.80 4.90 8.72
N SER A 558 -16.69 5.42 9.57
CA SER A 558 -17.17 6.79 9.47
C SER A 558 -17.50 7.39 10.83
N ILE A 559 -17.50 8.72 10.90
CA ILE A 559 -18.05 9.48 12.02
C ILE A 559 -19.27 10.24 11.50
N GLN A 560 -20.42 9.95 12.09
CA GLN A 560 -21.70 10.57 11.76
C GLN A 560 -22.12 11.55 12.86
N THR A 561 -22.58 12.71 12.44
CA THR A 561 -23.30 13.70 13.26
C THR A 561 -24.72 13.84 12.72
N PRO A 562 -25.63 14.59 13.38
CA PRO A 562 -26.97 14.84 12.83
C PRO A 562 -26.98 15.51 11.46
N ASN A 563 -25.88 16.19 11.06
CA ASN A 563 -25.84 17.01 9.85
C ASN A 563 -24.89 16.47 8.77
N ILE A 564 -23.82 15.79 9.16
CA ILE A 564 -22.73 15.36 8.26
C ILE A 564 -22.17 14.00 8.67
N THR A 565 -21.74 13.24 7.67
CA THR A 565 -20.92 12.03 7.82
C THR A 565 -19.55 12.32 7.21
N VAL A 566 -18.50 11.97 7.93
CA VAL A 566 -17.11 12.08 7.48
C VAL A 566 -16.44 10.71 7.54
N ILE A 567 -15.42 10.51 6.70
CA ILE A 567 -14.72 9.23 6.48
C ILE A 567 -13.21 9.40 6.66
N PRO A 568 -12.41 8.32 6.73
CA PRO A 568 -10.94 8.39 6.73
C PRO A 568 -10.41 9.46 5.78
N GLY A 569 -9.45 10.28 6.19
CA GLY A 569 -8.93 11.41 5.41
C GLY A 569 -9.56 12.76 5.76
N ASP A 570 -10.84 12.77 6.12
CA ASP A 570 -11.58 14.01 6.43
C ASP A 570 -11.24 14.57 7.81
N ASP A 571 -11.61 15.84 8.03
CA ASP A 571 -11.67 16.43 9.37
C ASP A 571 -13.02 17.06 9.69
N ILE A 572 -13.37 17.09 10.98
CA ILE A 572 -14.62 17.63 11.47
C ILE A 572 -14.40 18.44 12.76
N ASP A 573 -15.03 19.60 12.84
CA ASP A 573 -15.08 20.40 14.07
C ASP A 573 -16.37 20.07 14.84
N LEU A 574 -16.21 19.35 15.95
CA LEU A 574 -17.32 18.96 16.82
C LEU A 574 -17.54 19.93 17.98
N SER A 575 -16.87 21.09 18.02
CA SER A 575 -16.90 22.03 19.15
C SER A 575 -18.31 22.48 19.57
N LEU A 576 -19.31 22.33 18.70
CA LEU A 576 -20.72 22.68 18.93
C LEU A 576 -21.70 21.49 18.87
N THR A 577 -21.21 20.25 18.65
CA THR A 577 -22.00 19.01 18.59
C THR A 577 -21.82 18.15 19.84
N TYR A 578 -22.90 17.85 20.56
CA TYR A 578 -22.84 17.01 21.76
C TYR A 578 -22.25 15.62 21.44
N SER A 579 -21.34 15.11 22.27
CA SER A 579 -20.63 13.84 22.00
C SER A 579 -21.54 12.60 22.00
N GLU A 580 -22.74 12.69 22.60
CA GLU A 580 -23.79 11.66 22.52
C GLU A 580 -24.50 11.61 21.15
N ASP A 581 -24.49 12.72 20.40
CA ASP A 581 -25.07 12.83 19.05
C ASP A 581 -24.06 12.48 17.94
N VAL A 582 -22.81 12.17 18.30
CA VAL A 582 -21.72 11.83 17.38
C VAL A 582 -21.53 10.32 17.43
N LEU A 583 -21.74 9.64 16.31
CA LEU A 583 -21.67 8.18 16.20
C LEU A 583 -20.42 7.77 15.41
N LEU A 584 -19.61 6.88 15.99
CA LEU A 584 -18.55 6.17 15.31
C LEU A 584 -19.14 4.87 14.77
N GLN A 585 -19.15 4.71 13.45
CA GLN A 585 -19.76 3.58 12.77
C GLN A 585 -18.72 2.77 12.01
N ILE A 586 -18.74 1.46 12.21
CA ILE A 586 -17.93 0.49 11.51
C ILE A 586 -18.85 -0.51 10.83
N THR A 587 -18.58 -0.78 9.55
CA THR A 587 -19.05 -1.98 8.85
C THR A 587 -17.83 -2.78 8.43
N ALA A 588 -17.83 -4.08 8.66
CA ALA A 588 -16.71 -4.95 8.37
C ALA A 588 -17.16 -6.32 7.86
N GLN A 589 -16.35 -6.92 7.01
CA GLN A 589 -16.54 -8.27 6.54
C GLN A 589 -15.23 -9.05 6.53
N SER A 590 -15.31 -10.31 6.92
CA SER A 590 -14.27 -11.33 6.76
C SER A 590 -14.93 -12.64 6.31
N ASN A 591 -14.13 -13.69 6.09
CA ASN A 591 -14.61 -15.03 5.73
C ASN A 591 -13.71 -16.11 6.35
N ASN A 592 -13.96 -17.38 6.00
CA ASN A 592 -13.19 -18.51 6.53
C ASN A 592 -11.71 -18.53 6.11
N ASP A 593 -11.33 -17.86 5.02
CA ASP A 593 -9.93 -17.79 4.57
C ASP A 593 -9.12 -16.80 5.42
N TYR A 594 -9.77 -15.73 5.90
CA TYR A 594 -9.15 -14.67 6.69
C TYR A 594 -9.48 -14.71 8.19
N GLY A 595 -10.31 -15.66 8.63
CA GLY A 595 -10.71 -15.83 10.02
C GLY A 595 -11.85 -14.89 10.46
N ASP A 596 -12.41 -15.17 11.63
CA ASP A 596 -13.60 -14.48 12.13
C ASP A 596 -13.30 -13.07 12.66
N LEU A 597 -14.27 -12.17 12.49
CA LEU A 597 -14.27 -10.85 13.14
C LEU A 597 -14.41 -11.01 14.65
N GLN A 598 -13.54 -10.34 15.41
CA GLN A 598 -13.55 -10.41 16.88
C GLN A 598 -13.66 -9.03 17.53
N THR A 599 -12.74 -8.13 17.18
CA THR A 599 -12.62 -6.82 17.84
C THR A 599 -12.29 -5.72 16.84
N VAL A 600 -12.89 -4.54 17.03
CA VAL A 600 -12.41 -3.28 16.47
C VAL A 600 -11.57 -2.58 17.53
N LYS A 601 -10.42 -2.04 17.15
CA LYS A 601 -9.59 -1.17 17.97
C LYS A 601 -9.67 0.26 17.44
N PHE A 602 -9.78 1.22 18.35
CA PHE A 602 -9.63 2.64 18.04
C PHE A 602 -8.31 3.14 18.62
N HIS A 603 -7.46 3.64 17.73
CA HIS A 603 -6.21 4.33 18.05
C HIS A 603 -6.48 5.83 17.98
N VAL A 604 -6.13 6.56 19.04
CA VAL A 604 -6.34 8.00 19.10
C VAL A 604 -5.00 8.71 19.27
N TYR A 605 -4.64 9.53 18.29
CA TYR A 605 -3.42 10.34 18.34
C TYR A 605 -3.74 11.80 18.64
N THR A 606 -2.90 12.42 19.45
CA THR A 606 -2.97 13.83 19.85
C THR A 606 -1.64 14.51 19.61
N ALA A 607 -1.58 15.84 19.77
CA ALA A 607 -0.31 16.58 19.77
C ALA A 607 0.69 16.09 20.85
N TYR A 608 0.22 15.36 21.87
CA TYR A 608 1.04 14.81 22.95
C TYR A 608 1.53 13.38 22.67
N GLY A 609 0.93 12.68 21.70
CA GLY A 609 1.20 11.27 21.40
C GLY A 609 -0.08 10.44 21.26
N GLU A 610 0.08 9.13 21.09
CA GLU A 610 -1.01 8.15 21.11
C GLU A 610 -1.58 8.02 22.53
N LEU A 611 -2.90 7.99 22.64
CA LEU A 611 -3.63 7.67 23.86
C LEU A 611 -3.76 6.15 24.02
N GLN A 612 -4.41 5.67 25.08
CA GLN A 612 -4.69 4.25 25.22
C GLN A 612 -5.59 3.76 24.07
N THR A 613 -5.19 2.68 23.39
CA THR A 613 -6.04 1.99 22.41
C THR A 613 -7.25 1.38 23.12
N ILE A 614 -8.46 1.67 22.60
CA ILE A 614 -9.73 1.14 23.13
C ILE A 614 -10.31 0.12 22.15
N SER A 615 -10.79 -1.01 22.68
CA SER A 615 -11.30 -2.11 21.85
C SER A 615 -12.77 -2.41 22.15
N TYR A 616 -13.53 -2.68 21.10
CA TYR A 616 -14.94 -3.09 21.18
C TYR A 616 -15.16 -4.40 20.42
N PRO A 617 -16.03 -5.30 20.92
CA PRO A 617 -16.35 -6.54 20.20
C PRO A 617 -17.13 -6.25 18.92
N ILE A 618 -16.86 -7.01 17.85
CA ILE A 618 -17.59 -6.97 16.59
C ILE A 618 -17.80 -8.40 16.08
N SER A 619 -19.05 -8.87 16.06
CA SER A 619 -19.39 -10.22 15.60
C SER A 619 -20.48 -10.25 14.52
N SER A 620 -21.27 -9.19 14.40
CA SER A 620 -22.30 -9.02 13.36
C SER A 620 -21.82 -8.26 12.13
N GLY A 621 -20.50 -8.05 11.99
CA GLY A 621 -19.93 -7.21 10.92
C GLY A 621 -20.28 -5.72 11.01
N SER A 622 -20.80 -5.28 12.15
CA SER A 622 -21.15 -3.87 12.40
C SER A 622 -20.90 -3.49 13.84
N LEU A 623 -20.46 -2.25 14.06
CA LEU A 623 -20.31 -1.63 15.37
C LEU A 623 -20.76 -0.18 15.27
N GLU A 624 -21.54 0.28 16.24
CA GLU A 624 -21.91 1.68 16.41
C GLU A 624 -21.73 2.04 17.89
N ILE A 625 -20.94 3.07 18.16
CA ILE A 625 -20.76 3.66 19.49
C ILE A 625 -20.86 5.17 19.39
N SER A 626 -21.23 5.84 20.49
CA SER A 626 -21.14 7.30 20.55
C SER A 626 -19.72 7.76 20.85
N LEU A 627 -19.36 8.98 20.47
CA LEU A 627 -18.10 9.60 20.88
C LEU A 627 -18.01 9.71 22.42
N GLN A 628 -19.14 9.97 23.08
CA GLN A 628 -19.22 9.96 24.55
C GLN A 628 -18.78 8.62 25.15
N THR A 629 -19.14 7.50 24.53
CA THR A 629 -18.71 6.15 24.98
C THR A 629 -17.18 6.02 24.90
N LEU A 630 -16.59 6.39 23.76
CA LEU A 630 -15.13 6.37 23.58
C LEU A 630 -14.43 7.30 24.59
N GLU A 631 -14.96 8.49 24.82
CA GLU A 631 -14.47 9.45 25.81
C GLU A 631 -14.45 8.86 27.23
N LEU A 632 -15.53 8.20 27.65
CA LEU A 632 -15.63 7.58 28.97
C LEU A 632 -14.60 6.47 29.16
N ASP A 633 -14.38 5.63 28.15
CA ASP A 633 -13.41 4.54 28.20
C ASP A 633 -11.96 5.07 28.22
N LEU A 634 -11.66 6.10 27.43
CA LEU A 634 -10.38 6.81 27.45
C LEU A 634 -10.11 7.50 28.80
N ASN A 635 -11.14 8.13 29.39
CA ASN A 635 -11.05 8.72 30.73
C ASN A 635 -10.79 7.66 31.80
N ALA A 636 -11.46 6.51 31.71
CA ALA A 636 -11.25 5.37 32.61
C ALA A 636 -9.83 4.79 32.49
N ALA A 637 -9.26 4.83 31.29
CA ALA A 637 -7.86 4.47 31.02
C ALA A 637 -6.83 5.53 31.46
N GLY A 638 -7.27 6.73 31.89
CA GLY A 638 -6.40 7.82 32.33
C GLY A 638 -5.79 8.65 31.19
N THR A 639 -6.29 8.50 29.96
CA THR A 639 -5.84 9.23 28.77
C THR A 639 -7.01 9.97 28.11
N PRO A 640 -7.53 11.05 28.75
CA PRO A 640 -8.71 11.78 28.25
C PRO A 640 -8.46 12.37 26.86
N LEU A 641 -9.52 12.52 26.06
CA LEU A 641 -9.44 13.33 24.84
C LEU A 641 -9.02 14.76 25.20
N PRO A 642 -8.16 15.39 24.38
CA PRO A 642 -7.82 16.80 24.58
C PRO A 642 -9.06 17.67 24.36
N VAL A 643 -9.07 18.86 24.94
CA VAL A 643 -10.19 19.82 24.81
C VAL A 643 -9.81 20.93 23.84
N ASP A 644 -10.74 21.35 22.98
CA ASP A 644 -10.57 22.43 22.00
C ASP A 644 -9.31 22.26 21.12
N SER A 645 -8.94 21.01 20.86
CA SER A 645 -7.76 20.63 20.09
C SER A 645 -8.14 19.53 19.12
N TYR A 646 -7.41 19.43 18.02
CA TYR A 646 -7.57 18.30 17.11
C TYR A 646 -6.91 17.06 17.74
N CYS A 647 -7.60 15.93 17.59
CA CYS A 647 -7.02 14.59 17.64
C CYS A 647 -7.36 13.87 16.34
N CYS A 648 -6.78 12.69 16.10
CA CYS A 648 -7.20 11.84 15.00
C CYS A 648 -7.52 10.44 15.50
N ILE A 649 -8.56 9.83 14.95
CA ILE A 649 -9.07 8.52 15.34
C ILE A 649 -8.87 7.58 14.15
N LEU A 650 -8.11 6.52 14.36
CA LEU A 650 -7.88 5.44 13.41
C LEU A 650 -8.59 4.18 13.90
N ALA A 651 -9.29 3.48 13.00
CA ALA A 651 -9.88 2.19 13.28
C ALA A 651 -9.03 1.05 12.72
N GLU A 652 -8.91 -0.04 13.49
CA GLU A 652 -8.25 -1.29 13.11
C GLU A 652 -9.17 -2.48 13.42
N ILE A 653 -9.20 -3.46 12.52
CA ILE A 653 -9.72 -4.80 12.78
C ILE A 653 -8.57 -5.80 12.66
N THR A 654 -8.55 -6.79 13.55
CA THR A 654 -7.69 -7.98 13.45
C THR A 654 -8.58 -9.23 13.41
N THR A 655 -8.23 -10.16 12.53
CA THR A 655 -8.81 -11.52 12.47
C THR A 655 -7.68 -12.54 12.54
N ASN A 656 -7.95 -13.71 13.13
CA ASN A 656 -6.96 -14.79 13.23
C ASN A 656 -7.49 -16.02 12.51
N LYS A 657 -6.64 -16.61 11.66
CA LYS A 657 -6.86 -17.91 11.03
C LYS A 657 -5.87 -18.91 11.58
N THR A 658 -6.37 -19.90 12.32
CA THR A 658 -5.58 -21.09 12.69
C THR A 658 -5.84 -22.20 11.67
N TYR A 659 -4.78 -22.81 11.16
CA TYR A 659 -4.83 -23.88 10.17
C TYR A 659 -4.85 -25.25 10.85
N ASN A 660 -5.61 -26.19 10.28
CA ASN A 660 -5.51 -27.58 10.71
C ASN A 660 -4.15 -28.18 10.30
N PRO A 661 -3.72 -29.33 10.87
CA PRO A 661 -2.37 -29.86 10.61
C PRO A 661 -2.03 -30.10 9.14
N GLN A 662 -3.00 -30.44 8.29
CA GLN A 662 -2.77 -30.64 6.86
C GLN A 662 -2.63 -29.30 6.14
N GLU A 663 -3.55 -28.35 6.40
CA GLU A 663 -3.45 -26.98 5.87
C GLU A 663 -2.14 -26.30 6.28
N ALA A 664 -1.69 -26.52 7.52
CA ALA A 664 -0.47 -25.91 8.04
C ALA A 664 0.80 -26.40 7.31
N ILE A 665 0.82 -27.67 6.86
CA ILE A 665 1.91 -28.21 6.04
C ILE A 665 1.91 -27.54 4.65
N ILE A 666 0.73 -27.47 4.01
CA ILE A 666 0.57 -26.87 2.67
C ILE A 666 0.91 -25.37 2.70
N ARG A 667 0.49 -24.66 3.75
CA ARG A 667 0.74 -23.22 3.91
C ARG A 667 2.08 -22.88 4.55
N LYS A 668 2.85 -23.89 4.99
CA LYS A 668 4.12 -23.73 5.72
C LYS A 668 4.00 -22.90 7.02
N ILE A 669 2.80 -22.72 7.54
CA ILE A 669 2.52 -21.92 8.74
C ILE A 669 1.28 -22.42 9.49
N ASN A 670 1.30 -22.34 10.83
CA ASN A 670 0.22 -22.87 11.67
C ASN A 670 -0.96 -21.90 11.86
N ALA A 671 -0.70 -20.59 11.81
CA ALA A 671 -1.72 -19.57 11.96
C ALA A 671 -1.25 -18.25 11.34
N LEU A 672 -2.20 -17.41 10.95
CA LEU A 672 -1.96 -16.07 10.43
C LEU A 672 -2.93 -15.07 11.07
N ASP A 673 -2.42 -13.87 11.34
CA ASP A 673 -3.21 -12.71 11.73
C ASP A 673 -3.40 -11.80 10.53
N PHE A 674 -4.64 -11.54 10.16
CA PHE A 674 -5.00 -10.58 9.12
C PHE A 674 -5.57 -9.32 9.74
N TYR A 675 -5.46 -8.21 9.03
CA TYR A 675 -5.91 -6.93 9.56
C TYR A 675 -6.42 -5.98 8.48
N CYS A 676 -7.15 -4.96 8.94
CA CYS A 676 -7.54 -3.81 8.16
C CYS A 676 -7.34 -2.55 9.01
N LYS A 677 -6.54 -1.59 8.56
CA LYS A 677 -6.26 -0.32 9.25
C LYS A 677 -6.63 0.85 8.35
N THR A 678 -7.45 1.76 8.85
CA THR A 678 -7.92 2.95 8.10
C THR A 678 -6.95 4.12 8.20
N ASN A 679 -6.90 5.01 7.20
CA ASN A 679 -6.43 6.36 7.47
C ASN A 679 -7.32 7.01 8.55
N PRO A 680 -6.82 7.96 9.35
CA PRO A 680 -7.60 8.46 10.47
C PRO A 680 -8.67 9.46 10.02
N ILE A 681 -9.64 9.68 10.89
CA ILE A 681 -10.56 10.82 10.84
C ILE A 681 -10.09 11.83 11.87
N TRP A 682 -9.89 13.09 11.47
CA TRP A 682 -9.47 14.15 12.37
C TRP A 682 -10.66 14.84 13.01
N VAL A 683 -10.61 15.01 14.31
CA VAL A 683 -11.75 15.48 15.10
C VAL A 683 -11.30 16.59 16.03
N LYS A 684 -11.94 17.75 15.96
CA LYS A 684 -11.79 18.79 16.98
C LYS A 684 -12.86 18.62 18.03
N THR A 685 -12.47 18.25 19.23
CA THR A 685 -13.34 17.89 20.35
C THR A 685 -13.86 19.11 21.11
N GLN A 686 -15.02 18.96 21.75
CA GLN A 686 -15.71 20.02 22.49
C GLN A 686 -14.98 20.50 23.74
N TYR A 687 -15.37 21.71 24.16
CA TYR A 687 -15.30 22.10 25.56
C TYR A 687 -16.33 21.30 26.36
N MET A 688 -15.89 20.32 27.15
CA MET A 688 -16.76 19.48 27.96
C MET A 688 -17.69 20.33 28.86
N VAL A 689 -18.98 20.38 28.52
CA VAL A 689 -20.05 20.64 29.49
C VAL A 689 -20.62 19.27 29.81
N ASN A 690 -20.11 18.64 30.86
CA ASN A 690 -20.57 17.31 31.29
C ASN A 690 -22.10 17.28 31.37
N ALA A 691 -22.71 16.48 30.49
CA ALA A 691 -24.09 16.04 30.56
C ALA A 691 -24.21 15.01 31.70
N SER A 692 -24.24 15.49 32.94
CA SER A 692 -24.65 14.69 34.09
C SER A 692 -25.48 15.50 35.07
N ALA A 693 -26.56 16.11 34.56
CA ALA A 693 -27.72 16.45 35.37
C ALA A 693 -28.96 16.59 34.45
N GLN A 694 -29.57 15.47 34.07
CA GLN A 694 -31.00 15.53 33.79
C GLN A 694 -31.69 16.04 35.06
N ASN A 695 -32.41 17.15 34.90
CA ASN A 695 -33.12 17.94 35.91
C ASN A 695 -32.26 18.92 36.73
N SER A 696 -31.93 20.07 36.15
CA SER A 696 -32.19 21.33 36.87
C SER A 696 -32.52 22.45 35.89
N SER A 697 -33.48 23.28 36.28
CA SER A 697 -33.89 24.52 35.64
C SER A 697 -32.70 25.32 35.08
N THR A 698 -32.71 25.63 33.78
CA THR A 698 -31.74 26.53 33.13
C THR A 698 -31.44 27.74 34.02
N ILE A 699 -30.18 27.89 34.43
CA ILE A 699 -29.71 29.05 35.19
C ILE A 699 -29.91 30.30 34.33
N LYS A 700 -30.66 31.27 34.84
CA LYS A 700 -30.86 32.56 34.17
C LYS A 700 -29.80 33.53 34.61
N THR A 701 -29.21 34.26 33.67
CA THR A 701 -28.14 35.21 33.95
C THR A 701 -28.51 36.62 33.49
N TYR A 702 -28.38 37.59 34.38
CA TYR A 702 -28.65 39.00 34.04
C TYR A 702 -28.05 39.97 35.08
N PRO A 703 -27.73 41.22 34.69
CA PRO A 703 -27.68 41.69 33.31
C PRO A 703 -26.53 41.03 32.52
N ASN A 704 -26.73 40.83 31.22
CA ASN A 704 -25.69 40.36 30.29
C ASN A 704 -25.91 41.06 28.93
N PRO A 705 -25.12 42.08 28.56
CA PRO A 705 -23.85 42.47 29.18
C PRO A 705 -23.97 43.06 30.59
N ALA A 706 -22.97 42.78 31.43
CA ALA A 706 -22.89 43.20 32.83
C ALA A 706 -21.86 44.31 33.01
N LYS A 707 -22.14 45.21 33.97
CA LYS A 707 -21.23 46.30 34.33
C LYS A 707 -20.62 46.09 35.72
N ASP A 708 -21.48 46.03 36.73
CA ASP A 708 -21.07 45.99 38.14
C ASP A 708 -21.22 44.61 38.79
N PHE A 709 -22.20 43.82 38.33
CA PHE A 709 -22.47 42.46 38.80
C PHE A 709 -23.23 41.63 37.76
N VAL A 710 -23.18 40.31 37.92
CA VAL A 710 -24.05 39.33 37.24
C VAL A 710 -24.85 38.57 38.29
N ILE A 711 -26.16 38.45 38.10
CA ILE A 711 -27.03 37.57 38.89
C ILE A 711 -27.23 36.27 38.14
N CYS A 712 -27.09 35.15 38.84
CA CYS A 712 -27.37 33.80 38.37
C CYS A 712 -28.53 33.26 39.21
N GLU A 713 -29.69 33.00 38.59
CA GLU A 713 -30.87 32.43 39.26
C GLU A 713 -30.99 30.93 39.04
N ASN A 714 -31.81 30.26 39.86
CA ASN A 714 -32.04 28.81 39.87
C ASN A 714 -30.87 27.99 40.40
N ILE A 715 -30.11 28.57 41.34
CA ILE A 715 -29.03 27.91 42.07
C ILE A 715 -29.61 27.08 43.23
N SER A 716 -29.05 25.90 43.49
CA SER A 716 -29.43 25.04 44.61
C SER A 716 -29.17 25.71 45.96
N THR A 717 -30.11 25.57 46.90
CA THR A 717 -30.00 26.10 48.27
C THR A 717 -29.39 25.11 49.26
N GLU A 718 -29.21 23.85 48.87
CA GLU A 718 -28.85 22.76 49.80
C GLU A 718 -27.36 22.38 49.76
N GLN A 719 -26.57 22.95 48.84
CA GLN A 719 -25.16 22.59 48.66
C GLN A 719 -24.22 23.79 48.77
N LYS A 720 -22.97 23.52 49.15
CA LYS A 720 -21.89 24.53 49.12
C LYS A 720 -21.63 24.89 47.66
N VAL A 721 -21.69 26.18 47.34
CA VAL A 721 -21.45 26.68 46.00
C VAL A 721 -20.07 27.31 45.89
N GLU A 722 -19.37 26.99 44.80
CA GLU A 722 -18.13 27.63 44.39
C GLU A 722 -18.32 28.26 43.01
N VAL A 723 -17.70 29.42 42.79
CA VAL A 723 -17.82 30.17 41.54
C VAL A 723 -16.43 30.45 41.00
N GLU A 724 -16.23 30.20 39.72
CA GLU A 724 -15.00 30.53 38.98
C GLU A 724 -15.36 31.32 37.71
N ILE A 725 -14.48 32.23 37.31
CA ILE A 725 -14.59 32.99 36.06
C ILE A 725 -13.34 32.71 35.23
N ILE A 726 -13.54 32.30 33.99
CA ILE A 726 -12.49 31.91 33.06
C ILE A 726 -12.42 32.95 31.95
N GLY A 727 -11.26 33.60 31.82
CA GLY A 727 -10.98 34.52 30.73
C GLY A 727 -10.70 33.81 29.40
N ILE A 728 -10.70 34.55 28.30
CA ILE A 728 -10.42 34.01 26.95
C ILE A 728 -9.03 33.35 26.80
N THR A 729 -8.10 33.65 27.70
CA THR A 729 -6.76 33.06 27.75
C THR A 729 -6.68 31.80 28.62
N GLY A 730 -7.82 31.33 29.18
CA GLY A 730 -7.88 30.20 30.10
C GLY A 730 -7.54 30.54 31.56
N GLN A 731 -7.25 31.80 31.88
CA GLN A 731 -6.99 32.23 33.26
C GLN A 731 -8.24 32.06 34.13
N ILE A 732 -8.10 31.35 35.26
CA ILE A 732 -9.14 31.18 36.29
C ILE A 732 -9.07 32.33 37.30
N ILE A 733 -10.21 32.95 37.57
CA ILE A 733 -10.42 34.03 38.53
C ILE A 733 -11.49 33.57 39.51
N HIS A 734 -11.23 33.65 40.81
CA HIS A 734 -12.24 33.38 41.84
C HIS A 734 -12.91 34.70 42.24
N PRO A 735 -14.15 34.98 41.76
CA PRO A 735 -14.79 36.25 42.04
C PRO A 735 -15.29 36.32 43.48
N ASN A 736 -15.43 37.54 43.99
CA ASN A 736 -16.29 37.79 45.13
C ASN A 736 -17.75 37.61 44.70
N PHE A 737 -18.50 36.77 45.43
CA PHE A 737 -19.92 36.58 45.19
C PHE A 737 -20.71 36.50 46.50
N THR A 738 -22.00 36.81 46.43
CA THR A 738 -22.96 36.56 47.51
C THR A 738 -24.05 35.59 47.06
N GLN A 739 -24.49 34.71 47.95
CA GLN A 739 -25.59 33.79 47.70
C GLN A 739 -26.83 34.22 48.50
N GLU A 740 -27.94 34.45 47.81
CA GLU A 740 -29.23 34.86 48.37
C GLU A 740 -30.33 33.89 47.91
N GLY A 741 -30.59 32.85 48.71
CA GLY A 741 -31.53 31.80 48.33
C GLY A 741 -31.08 31.09 47.05
N GLN A 742 -31.93 31.10 46.02
CA GLN A 742 -31.63 30.48 44.71
C GLN A 742 -30.86 31.42 43.75
N ARG A 743 -30.22 32.47 44.27
CA ARG A 743 -29.49 33.45 43.48
C ARG A 743 -28.04 33.56 43.92
N ILE A 744 -27.15 33.70 42.94
CA ILE A 744 -25.76 34.10 43.15
C ILE A 744 -25.53 35.45 42.48
N ILE A 745 -24.97 36.39 43.22
CA ILE A 745 -24.59 37.71 42.72
C ILE A 745 -23.06 37.75 42.64
N ILE A 746 -22.54 37.77 41.43
CA ILE A 746 -21.10 37.79 41.13
C ILE A 746 -20.69 39.23 40.89
N HIS A 747 -19.73 39.74 41.66
CA HIS A 747 -19.20 41.09 41.47
C HIS A 747 -18.14 41.12 40.37
N THR A 748 -18.27 42.05 39.42
CA THR A 748 -17.41 42.11 38.22
C THR A 748 -16.33 43.20 38.32
N GLN A 749 -16.08 43.71 39.54
CA GLN A 749 -15.16 44.83 39.80
C GLN A 749 -13.72 44.51 39.38
N ASP A 750 -13.32 43.25 39.46
CA ASP A 750 -11.96 42.79 39.13
C ASP A 750 -11.80 42.33 37.67
N LEU A 751 -12.87 42.38 36.86
CA LEU A 751 -12.87 41.96 35.45
C LEU A 751 -12.67 43.14 34.50
N THR A 752 -12.01 42.93 33.37
CA THR A 752 -11.90 43.94 32.29
C THR A 752 -13.03 43.76 31.27
N ASN A 753 -13.14 44.65 30.28
CA ASN A 753 -14.12 44.48 29.20
C ASN A 753 -13.76 43.23 28.39
N GLY A 754 -14.73 42.34 28.18
CA GLY A 754 -14.49 41.07 27.51
C GLY A 754 -15.61 40.06 27.69
N ILE A 755 -15.44 38.89 27.07
CA ILE A 755 -16.33 37.74 27.24
C ILE A 755 -15.64 36.77 28.21
N TYR A 756 -16.39 36.30 29.19
CA TYR A 756 -15.92 35.36 30.20
C TYR A 756 -16.86 34.17 30.29
N THR A 757 -16.31 33.01 30.65
CA THR A 757 -17.08 31.84 31.02
C THR A 757 -17.17 31.80 32.54
N VAL A 758 -18.38 31.82 33.09
CA VAL A 758 -18.61 31.60 34.52
C VAL A 758 -18.90 30.12 34.73
N ARG A 759 -18.27 29.56 35.75
CA ARG A 759 -18.49 28.20 36.23
C ARG A 759 -19.04 28.26 37.66
N ILE A 760 -20.18 27.60 37.89
CA ILE A 760 -20.79 27.42 39.21
C ILE A 760 -20.74 25.94 39.56
N LEU A 761 -20.10 25.62 40.69
CA LEU A 761 -19.89 24.28 41.22
C LEU A 761 -20.81 24.08 42.43
N GLU A 762 -21.76 23.17 42.33
CA GLU A 762 -22.68 22.76 43.40
C GLU A 762 -22.41 21.30 43.76
N GLY A 763 -21.54 21.06 44.75
CA GLY A 763 -21.11 19.70 45.08
C GLY A 763 -20.42 19.01 43.90
N SER A 764 -21.07 18.00 43.30
CA SER A 764 -20.62 17.30 42.09
C SER A 764 -21.17 17.87 40.78
N ASN A 765 -22.11 18.82 40.85
CA ASN A 765 -22.75 19.41 39.68
C ASN A 765 -22.00 20.67 39.24
N MET A 766 -21.86 20.86 37.94
CA MET A 766 -21.20 22.02 37.36
C MET A 766 -22.10 22.68 36.31
N ASN A 767 -22.28 23.99 36.41
CA ASN A 767 -22.99 24.79 35.41
C ASN A 767 -22.06 25.84 34.80
N CYS A 768 -22.08 25.97 33.47
CA CYS A 768 -21.25 26.94 32.74
C CYS A 768 -22.10 27.85 31.86
N PHE A 769 -21.79 29.14 31.82
CA PHE A 769 -22.44 30.10 30.93
C PHE A 769 -21.53 31.29 30.59
N LYS A 770 -21.83 31.97 29.49
CA LYS A 770 -21.05 33.14 29.02
C LYS A 770 -21.64 34.45 29.52
N ILE A 771 -20.76 35.34 29.98
CA ILE A 771 -21.10 36.72 30.34
C ILE A 771 -20.22 37.68 29.54
N ALA A 772 -20.79 38.81 29.10
CA ALA A 772 -20.07 39.92 28.53
C ALA A 772 -19.92 41.02 29.59
N ILE A 773 -18.70 41.48 29.84
CA ILE A 773 -18.43 42.61 30.73
C ILE A 773 -18.21 43.88 29.89
N VAL A 774 -18.98 44.93 30.20
CA VAL A 774 -18.91 46.25 29.55
C VAL A 774 -18.91 47.35 30.62
N LYS A 775 -17.71 47.75 31.05
CA LYS A 775 -17.45 48.84 31.99
C LYS A 775 -17.48 50.21 31.34
#